data_AF-A0A182WBK6-F1
#
_entry.id   AF-A0A182WBK6-F1
#
_cell.length_a   1.000
_cell.length_b   1.000
_cell.length_c   1.000
_cell.angle_alpha   90.00
_cell.angle_beta   90.00
_cell.angle_gamma   90.00
#
_symmetry.space_group_name_H-M   'P 1'
#
loop_
_entity.id
_entity.type
_entity.pdbx_description
1 polymer ?
#
loop_
_entity_poly.entity_id
_entity_poly.type
_entity_poly.pdbx_seq_one_letter_code
_entity_poly.pdbx_strand_id
1 'polypeptide(L)'
;MFDHTIAEACIKKDCVQNFWKAIDIYLFKTHVVNKKLFGVKNVAIVSFTKGSDSEVSWHNILDETIETTPDSFEDKTRTILANHGCKIVDGKPSITSIDHVSQYDHDGAIVLNRLLPKNISIFHPIDVVCWIDFRSYRVLLQCLQKDKVTSLFPTFPFSLEISQEQLSIRCRSSDTTDERSIYWLREVLLERMQKWMESSIPTDSTGTSTASIRSLALVDNLEEYNCLFNELKQKYGLSMVSIWPECTDPQKFVFEDIAIAAYLLMLWKKERTANGTEHLQSFVDIGCGNGLLVYILASEGHRGYGIDLRKRKLWDLYPTELKIDLRVETIVPSNASLFPDIDWIIGNHSDELSPWIPVIAARSSYRCRFFLLPCCAYEFDGRKYQRQNGALSQYGDFLTYAVEIARVCGFHVETDRLRIPSTKRTCLVGIQRIYLEAEYERHDEKIRAFISERSKGNEVNDTLTPAVTEDSWSANFKPRESVEKVRNCTKIDRSVVEKIVSIVFEELLAKRRIPDEFSGRNWNAGGTITLEALVKAIPQEYLVALKAECGGLQTLLRNNHQIFRVEKGTVQLRIPTKVSDTLDEALVTKMKKVKNFKPINFKQRLCWFFTNHPDGCPLVESECKFNHGTYSLPTGRQHAGKSEHRVEHTMVEIKSFVFFDLETTGIPHLEHFRTKITELSMVACAREHLLESSTELPRVTHKLSLCFNPLRMITLGSSQATGLYNDLLEKESKFDANAGEMVKLYLERLQKPICLVAHNGNRFDFVLLKQHMLRIGVLLPADLYCVDSLPAFRQIESDVERSYFEHNEGLDSEIPELEYQALRVMEELEQANDWLKERQKINENTPHSGRMEQKYKQALREYLSVAPGHRYPPTQEPSDNDDDDNDGDNSDSQRGAITSRKRLFSETCFDDMVDVKPLPSSQPVSEAKKRYNLSDLYKRTVGKDLINAHRAEDDTLALMNCTIVHGARFVRYAEANCVAYEEVKSKF
;
A
#
# COMPACT_ATOMS: atom_id res chain seq x y z
N MET A 1 -19.02 -25.66 -30.03
CA MET A 1 -19.96 -25.18 -28.99
C MET A 1 -19.16 -24.72 -27.79
N PHE A 2 -19.76 -24.07 -26.80
CA PHE A 2 -19.14 -23.87 -25.47
C PHE A 2 -19.59 -25.06 -24.61
N ASP A 3 -18.82 -26.13 -24.72
CA ASP A 3 -19.14 -27.49 -24.28
C ASP A 3 -18.48 -27.87 -22.95
N HIS A 4 -17.52 -27.07 -22.47
CA HIS A 4 -16.83 -27.29 -21.21
C HIS A 4 -17.30 -26.31 -20.12
N THR A 5 -17.92 -26.82 -19.05
CA THR A 5 -18.20 -26.03 -17.84
C THR A 5 -16.92 -25.83 -17.03
N ILE A 6 -16.53 -24.57 -16.83
CA ILE A 6 -15.45 -24.16 -15.92
C ILE A 6 -15.94 -24.16 -14.47
N ALA A 7 -17.16 -23.65 -14.26
CA ALA A 7 -17.73 -23.40 -12.94
C ALA A 7 -19.25 -23.27 -13.02
N GLU A 8 -19.97 -23.77 -12.01
CA GLU A 8 -21.44 -23.71 -11.90
C GLU A 8 -21.85 -23.41 -10.45
N ALA A 9 -22.89 -22.60 -10.28
CA ALA A 9 -23.47 -22.24 -8.98
C ALA A 9 -25.00 -22.21 -9.03
N CYS A 10 -25.64 -22.72 -7.99
CA CYS A 10 -27.10 -22.75 -7.85
C CYS A 10 -27.63 -21.39 -7.41
N ILE A 11 -28.65 -20.88 -8.10
CA ILE A 11 -29.24 -19.56 -7.84
C ILE A 11 -30.73 -19.71 -7.52
N LYS A 12 -31.22 -18.91 -6.56
CA LYS A 12 -32.65 -18.86 -6.22
C LYS A 12 -33.47 -18.37 -7.41
N LYS A 13 -34.61 -19.01 -7.66
CA LYS A 13 -35.53 -18.72 -8.78
C LYS A 13 -35.89 -17.23 -8.91
N ASP A 14 -36.12 -16.57 -7.79
CA ASP A 14 -36.43 -15.15 -7.63
C ASP A 14 -35.26 -14.21 -8.00
N CYS A 15 -34.01 -14.69 -8.00
CA CYS A 15 -32.82 -13.92 -8.36
C CYS A 15 -32.48 -13.97 -9.86
N VAL A 16 -33.12 -14.83 -10.67
CA VAL A 16 -32.86 -14.94 -12.12
C VAL A 16 -33.16 -13.62 -12.85
N GLN A 17 -34.18 -12.88 -12.39
CA GLN A 17 -34.53 -11.54 -12.89
C GLN A 17 -33.44 -10.48 -12.66
N ASN A 18 -32.45 -10.76 -11.81
CA ASN A 18 -31.31 -9.86 -11.56
C ASN A 18 -30.08 -10.19 -12.43
N PHE A 19 -30.15 -11.16 -13.34
CA PHE A 19 -29.03 -11.52 -14.21
C PHE A 19 -28.52 -10.33 -15.01
N TRP A 20 -29.40 -9.59 -15.70
CA TRP A 20 -29.01 -8.46 -16.52
C TRP A 20 -28.44 -7.28 -15.71
N LYS A 21 -28.90 -7.08 -14.47
CA LYS A 21 -28.32 -6.13 -13.50
C LYS A 21 -26.90 -6.54 -13.07
N ALA A 22 -26.65 -7.83 -12.88
CA ALA A 22 -25.31 -8.35 -12.57
C ALA A 22 -24.38 -8.23 -13.79
N ILE A 23 -24.88 -8.50 -15.00
CA ILE A 23 -24.17 -8.29 -16.26
C ILE A 23 -23.84 -6.80 -16.48
N ASP A 24 -24.75 -5.87 -16.16
CA ASP A 24 -24.47 -4.42 -16.21
C ASP A 24 -23.31 -4.01 -15.30
N ILE A 25 -23.25 -4.57 -14.08
CA ILE A 25 -22.12 -4.36 -13.16
C ILE A 25 -20.85 -4.97 -13.76
N TYR A 26 -20.91 -6.17 -14.33
CA TYR A 26 -19.74 -6.79 -14.92
C TYR A 26 -19.19 -6.04 -16.14
N LEU A 27 -20.05 -5.64 -17.07
CA LEU A 27 -19.68 -4.99 -18.33
C LEU A 27 -19.25 -3.53 -18.14
N PHE A 28 -19.95 -2.74 -17.33
CA PHE A 28 -19.65 -1.32 -17.18
C PHE A 28 -18.84 -0.99 -15.91
N LYS A 29 -18.69 -1.94 -14.99
CA LYS A 29 -17.94 -1.79 -13.74
C LYS A 29 -16.98 -2.97 -13.49
N THR A 30 -16.38 -3.56 -14.53
CA THR A 30 -15.44 -4.71 -14.46
C THR A 30 -14.31 -4.53 -13.43
N HIS A 31 -13.86 -3.29 -13.22
CA HIS A 31 -12.86 -2.92 -12.21
C HIS A 31 -13.26 -3.28 -10.75
N VAL A 32 -14.54 -3.50 -10.46
CA VAL A 32 -15.03 -3.96 -9.15
C VAL A 32 -14.67 -5.42 -8.88
N VAL A 33 -14.47 -6.24 -9.93
CA VAL A 33 -14.04 -7.65 -9.83
C VAL A 33 -12.58 -7.86 -10.29
N ASN A 34 -12.06 -6.99 -11.18
CA ASN A 34 -10.65 -6.97 -11.56
C ASN A 34 -9.98 -5.61 -11.25
N LYS A 35 -9.34 -5.53 -10.09
CA LYS A 35 -8.66 -4.32 -9.56
C LYS A 35 -7.43 -3.85 -10.35
N LYS A 36 -6.93 -4.64 -11.32
CA LYS A 36 -5.89 -4.20 -12.27
C LYS A 36 -6.43 -3.20 -13.30
N LEU A 37 -7.75 -3.12 -13.46
CA LEU A 37 -8.40 -2.18 -14.35
C LEU A 37 -8.70 -0.87 -13.60
N PHE A 38 -8.38 0.25 -14.25
CA PHE A 38 -8.88 1.55 -13.84
C PHE A 38 -10.39 1.61 -14.06
N GLY A 39 -10.87 1.26 -15.24
CA GLY A 39 -12.27 1.41 -15.59
C GLY A 39 -12.63 0.77 -16.92
N VAL A 40 -13.84 1.08 -17.41
CA VAL A 40 -14.34 0.62 -18.70
C VAL A 40 -14.90 1.81 -19.47
N LYS A 41 -14.45 1.98 -20.71
CA LYS A 41 -15.02 2.89 -21.68
C LYS A 41 -15.89 2.06 -22.62
N ASN A 42 -17.20 2.31 -22.63
CA ASN A 42 -18.06 1.71 -23.63
C ASN A 42 -17.82 2.40 -24.97
N VAL A 43 -17.57 1.60 -26.02
CA VAL A 43 -17.23 2.10 -27.36
C VAL A 43 -18.47 2.06 -28.27
N ALA A 44 -19.21 0.95 -28.24
CA ALA A 44 -20.44 0.77 -29.01
C ALA A 44 -21.42 -0.19 -28.31
N ILE A 45 -22.71 -0.04 -28.62
CA ILE A 45 -23.80 -0.98 -28.31
C ILE A 45 -24.69 -1.07 -29.55
N VAL A 46 -24.80 -2.25 -30.16
CA VAL A 46 -25.64 -2.50 -31.33
C VAL A 46 -26.71 -3.52 -30.95
N SER A 47 -27.97 -3.09 -30.88
CA SER A 47 -29.12 -3.96 -30.54
C SER A 47 -29.86 -4.40 -31.80
N PHE A 48 -30.41 -5.62 -31.79
CA PHE A 48 -31.04 -6.20 -32.97
C PHE A 48 -32.16 -7.19 -32.65
N THR A 49 -32.97 -7.45 -33.67
CA THR A 49 -34.01 -8.50 -33.71
C THR A 49 -33.73 -9.45 -34.86
N LYS A 50 -33.99 -10.74 -34.68
CA LYS A 50 -33.81 -11.80 -35.68
C LYS A 50 -34.96 -11.79 -36.68
N GLY A 51 -34.68 -12.13 -37.94
CA GLY A 51 -35.71 -12.39 -38.93
C GLY A 51 -36.56 -13.62 -38.57
N SER A 52 -37.78 -13.69 -39.09
CA SER A 52 -38.73 -14.79 -38.81
C SER A 52 -38.27 -16.17 -39.29
N ASP A 53 -37.34 -16.22 -40.25
CA ASP A 53 -36.94 -17.44 -40.97
C ASP A 53 -35.41 -17.70 -40.92
N SER A 54 -34.64 -16.96 -40.12
CA SER A 54 -33.18 -17.15 -40.03
C SER A 54 -32.74 -17.91 -38.78
N GLU A 55 -32.27 -19.15 -38.97
CA GLU A 55 -31.52 -19.91 -37.97
C GLU A 55 -30.09 -19.33 -37.86
N VAL A 56 -29.98 -18.14 -37.25
CA VAL A 56 -28.74 -17.38 -37.17
C VAL A 56 -27.69 -18.13 -36.34
N SER A 57 -26.70 -18.72 -37.01
CA SER A 57 -25.51 -19.29 -36.37
C SER A 57 -24.66 -18.19 -35.75
N TRP A 58 -24.73 -18.08 -34.41
CA TRP A 58 -23.88 -17.15 -33.65
C TRP A 58 -22.38 -17.31 -33.94
N HIS A 59 -21.92 -18.52 -34.30
CA HIS A 59 -20.51 -18.81 -34.57
C HIS A 59 -19.96 -18.03 -35.77
N ASN A 60 -20.75 -17.87 -36.83
CA ASN A 60 -20.31 -17.17 -38.04
C ASN A 60 -20.20 -15.66 -37.77
N ILE A 61 -21.22 -15.08 -37.11
CA ILE A 61 -21.20 -13.68 -36.68
C ILE A 61 -20.03 -13.41 -35.72
N LEU A 62 -19.75 -14.34 -34.80
CA LEU A 62 -18.62 -14.24 -33.87
C LEU A 62 -17.30 -14.09 -34.64
N ASP A 63 -17.00 -15.03 -35.53
CA ASP A 63 -15.74 -15.09 -36.26
C ASP A 63 -15.57 -13.88 -37.20
N GLU A 64 -16.64 -13.45 -37.91
CA GLU A 64 -16.63 -12.22 -38.73
C GLU A 64 -16.46 -10.93 -37.91
N THR A 65 -17.05 -10.85 -36.71
CA THR A 65 -16.97 -9.64 -35.86
C THR A 65 -15.56 -9.47 -35.25
N ILE A 66 -14.80 -10.56 -35.06
CA ILE A 66 -13.45 -10.53 -34.47
C ILE A 66 -12.42 -9.86 -35.39
N GLU A 67 -12.61 -9.93 -36.72
CA GLU A 67 -11.70 -9.28 -37.70
C GLU A 67 -11.93 -7.77 -37.84
N THR A 68 -12.89 -7.20 -37.11
CA THR A 68 -13.22 -5.76 -37.18
C THR A 68 -12.24 -4.92 -36.34
N THR A 69 -11.91 -3.72 -36.84
CA THR A 69 -11.10 -2.76 -36.06
C THR A 69 -12.01 -1.92 -35.15
N PRO A 70 -11.58 -1.54 -33.93
CA PRO A 70 -12.40 -0.80 -32.98
C PRO A 70 -13.07 0.45 -33.56
N ASP A 71 -12.34 1.21 -34.38
CA ASP A 71 -12.82 2.48 -34.96
C ASP A 71 -13.87 2.29 -36.07
N SER A 72 -13.98 1.09 -36.64
CA SER A 72 -15.01 0.71 -37.63
C SER A 72 -15.99 -0.34 -37.11
N PHE A 73 -15.94 -0.62 -35.80
CA PHE A 73 -16.67 -1.73 -35.18
C PHE A 73 -18.17 -1.60 -35.34
N GLU A 74 -18.75 -0.42 -35.06
CA GLU A 74 -20.20 -0.22 -35.11
C GLU A 74 -20.74 -0.44 -36.54
N ASP A 75 -20.16 0.22 -37.55
CA ASP A 75 -20.60 0.14 -38.94
C ASP A 75 -20.42 -1.27 -39.54
N LYS A 76 -19.30 -1.94 -39.23
CA LYS A 76 -19.07 -3.33 -39.67
C LYS A 76 -20.02 -4.30 -38.97
N THR A 77 -20.21 -4.17 -37.65
CA THR A 77 -21.14 -5.03 -36.89
C THR A 77 -22.57 -4.87 -37.39
N ARG A 78 -23.00 -3.64 -37.70
CA ARG A 78 -24.29 -3.36 -38.38
C ARG A 78 -24.38 -4.09 -39.71
N THR A 79 -23.34 -4.01 -40.55
CA THR A 79 -23.29 -4.70 -41.85
C THR A 79 -23.35 -6.23 -41.71
N ILE A 80 -22.58 -6.82 -40.79
CA ILE A 80 -22.57 -8.28 -40.51
C ILE A 80 -23.95 -8.75 -40.04
N LEU A 81 -24.60 -8.02 -39.12
CA LEU A 81 -25.94 -8.33 -38.63
C LEU A 81 -26.99 -8.25 -39.76
N ALA A 82 -26.92 -7.23 -40.61
CA ALA A 82 -27.82 -7.09 -41.76
C ALA A 82 -27.66 -8.23 -42.77
N ASN A 83 -26.42 -8.63 -43.07
CA ASN A 83 -26.11 -9.78 -43.95
C ASN A 83 -26.68 -11.10 -43.40
N HIS A 84 -26.75 -11.25 -42.08
CA HIS A 84 -27.34 -12.41 -41.40
C HIS A 84 -28.86 -12.29 -41.18
N GLY A 85 -29.52 -11.31 -41.80
CA GLY A 85 -30.98 -11.15 -41.74
C GLY A 85 -31.50 -10.59 -40.41
N CYS A 86 -30.64 -10.00 -39.58
CA CYS A 86 -31.06 -9.31 -38.36
C CYS A 86 -31.45 -7.86 -38.68
N LYS A 87 -32.57 -7.40 -38.09
CA LYS A 87 -32.98 -6.00 -38.14
C LYS A 87 -32.31 -5.25 -36.99
N ILE A 88 -31.49 -4.25 -37.33
CA ILE A 88 -30.83 -3.37 -36.37
C ILE A 88 -31.85 -2.39 -35.81
N VAL A 89 -31.75 -2.08 -34.51
CA VAL A 89 -32.59 -1.08 -33.86
C VAL A 89 -31.83 0.24 -33.79
N ASP A 90 -32.27 1.23 -34.56
CA ASP A 90 -31.63 2.54 -34.61
C ASP A 90 -32.07 3.46 -33.47
N GLY A 91 -31.11 3.75 -32.60
CA GLY A 91 -31.17 4.85 -31.64
C GLY A 91 -29.82 4.94 -30.95
N LYS A 92 -29.11 6.08 -31.09
CA LYS A 92 -27.87 6.34 -30.35
C LYS A 92 -28.21 6.56 -28.87
N PRO A 93 -27.89 5.63 -27.97
CA PRO A 93 -28.22 5.81 -26.56
C PRO A 93 -27.11 6.64 -25.92
N SER A 94 -27.47 7.67 -25.15
CA SER A 94 -26.57 8.22 -24.15
C SER A 94 -26.42 7.22 -23.00
N ILE A 95 -25.65 6.16 -23.25
CA ILE A 95 -25.29 5.10 -22.31
C ILE A 95 -26.49 4.26 -21.82
N THR A 96 -26.83 3.20 -22.56
CA THR A 96 -27.84 2.21 -22.14
C THR A 96 -27.30 1.21 -21.11
N SER A 97 -28.15 0.85 -20.15
CA SER A 97 -28.02 -0.36 -19.33
C SER A 97 -28.56 -1.57 -20.11
N ILE A 98 -27.91 -2.72 -20.02
CA ILE A 98 -28.35 -3.98 -20.61
C ILE A 98 -29.63 -4.49 -19.94
N ASP A 99 -29.79 -4.28 -18.64
CA ASP A 99 -31.06 -4.53 -17.93
C ASP A 99 -32.21 -3.73 -18.53
N HIS A 100 -31.97 -2.47 -18.92
CA HIS A 100 -32.95 -1.64 -19.63
C HIS A 100 -33.19 -2.09 -21.09
N VAL A 101 -32.13 -2.43 -21.84
CA VAL A 101 -32.25 -2.93 -23.23
C VAL A 101 -33.03 -4.25 -23.28
N SER A 102 -32.85 -5.12 -22.29
CA SER A 102 -33.56 -6.41 -22.18
C SER A 102 -35.07 -6.31 -21.91
N GLN A 103 -35.57 -5.13 -21.55
CA GLN A 103 -37.00 -4.85 -21.32
C GLN A 103 -37.76 -4.47 -22.60
N TYR A 104 -37.05 -4.23 -23.71
CA TYR A 104 -37.63 -3.99 -25.03
C TYR A 104 -37.70 -5.28 -25.85
N ASP A 105 -38.48 -5.26 -26.93
CA ASP A 105 -38.62 -6.39 -27.87
C ASP A 105 -37.36 -6.53 -28.74
N HIS A 106 -36.29 -7.05 -28.14
CA HIS A 106 -34.96 -7.23 -28.73
C HIS A 106 -34.48 -8.66 -28.48
N ASP A 107 -33.84 -9.27 -29.48
CA ASP A 107 -33.35 -10.65 -29.36
C ASP A 107 -31.94 -10.75 -28.82
N GLY A 108 -31.15 -9.69 -29.02
CA GLY A 108 -29.80 -9.59 -28.53
C GLY A 108 -29.15 -8.23 -28.71
N ALA A 109 -27.94 -8.12 -28.21
CA ALA A 109 -27.07 -6.96 -28.37
C ALA A 109 -25.60 -7.36 -28.51
N ILE A 110 -24.83 -6.58 -29.24
CA ILE A 110 -23.37 -6.67 -29.32
C ILE A 110 -22.79 -5.40 -28.69
N VAL A 111 -21.92 -5.58 -27.71
CA VAL A 111 -21.32 -4.50 -26.91
C VAL A 111 -19.81 -4.54 -27.09
N LEU A 112 -19.19 -3.42 -27.47
CA LEU A 112 -17.74 -3.25 -27.45
C LEU A 112 -17.33 -2.40 -26.24
N ASN A 113 -16.49 -2.96 -25.38
CA ASN A 113 -15.98 -2.30 -24.18
C ASN A 113 -14.45 -2.28 -24.18
N ARG A 114 -13.87 -1.08 -24.05
CA ARG A 114 -12.44 -0.89 -23.83
C ARG A 114 -12.15 -0.93 -22.34
N LEU A 115 -11.45 -1.97 -21.89
CA LEU A 115 -10.97 -2.09 -20.52
C LEU A 115 -9.69 -1.27 -20.36
N LEU A 116 -9.72 -0.29 -19.47
CA LEU A 116 -8.60 0.61 -19.21
C LEU A 116 -7.75 0.07 -18.06
N PRO A 117 -6.45 -0.20 -18.24
CA PRO A 117 -5.58 -0.63 -17.14
C PRO A 117 -5.31 0.51 -16.15
N LYS A 118 -5.08 0.14 -14.89
CA LYS A 118 -4.69 1.08 -13.84
C LYS A 118 -3.20 1.41 -13.90
N ASN A 119 -2.37 0.41 -14.22
CA ASN A 119 -0.97 0.61 -14.57
C ASN A 119 -0.80 0.67 -16.10
N ILE A 120 -0.73 1.90 -16.63
CA ILE A 120 -0.59 2.18 -18.07
C ILE A 120 0.84 2.01 -18.62
N SER A 121 1.87 1.85 -17.76
CA SER A 121 3.25 1.63 -18.21
C SER A 121 3.58 0.16 -18.45
N ILE A 122 2.85 -0.75 -17.79
CA ILE A 122 2.96 -2.21 -17.98
C ILE A 122 1.92 -2.73 -18.95
N PHE A 123 0.69 -2.22 -18.89
CA PHE A 123 -0.43 -2.74 -19.69
C PHE A 123 -1.03 -1.68 -20.61
N HIS A 124 -1.52 -2.14 -21.75
CA HIS A 124 -2.25 -1.33 -22.71
C HIS A 124 -3.77 -1.55 -22.55
N PRO A 125 -4.62 -0.58 -22.97
CA PRO A 125 -6.05 -0.82 -23.11
C PRO A 125 -6.34 -2.04 -23.99
N ILE A 126 -7.33 -2.84 -23.58
CA ILE A 126 -7.80 -4.01 -24.33
C ILE A 126 -9.27 -3.88 -24.68
N ASP A 127 -9.62 -4.28 -25.89
CA ASP A 127 -10.96 -4.19 -26.43
C ASP A 127 -11.65 -5.56 -26.35
N VAL A 128 -12.72 -5.63 -25.56
CA VAL A 128 -13.50 -6.85 -25.30
C VAL A 128 -14.89 -6.68 -25.93
N VAL A 129 -15.24 -7.63 -26.79
CA VAL A 129 -16.59 -7.74 -27.35
C VAL A 129 -17.40 -8.68 -26.48
N CYS A 130 -18.66 -8.31 -26.29
CA CYS A 130 -19.66 -9.04 -25.54
C CYS A 130 -20.91 -9.21 -26.41
N TRP A 131 -21.27 -10.47 -26.71
CA TRP A 131 -22.50 -10.83 -27.43
C TRP A 131 -23.54 -11.31 -26.42
N ILE A 132 -24.76 -10.80 -26.54
CA ILE A 132 -25.84 -10.99 -25.57
C ILE A 132 -27.04 -11.58 -26.31
N ASP A 133 -27.53 -12.74 -25.84
CA ASP A 133 -28.77 -13.39 -26.29
C ASP A 133 -29.78 -13.30 -25.14
N PHE A 134 -30.78 -12.43 -25.30
CA PHE A 134 -31.75 -12.14 -24.23
C PHE A 134 -32.70 -13.32 -24.00
N ARG A 135 -33.05 -14.05 -25.06
CA ARG A 135 -33.95 -15.23 -24.97
C ARG A 135 -33.31 -16.38 -24.21
N SER A 136 -32.01 -16.55 -24.35
CA SER A 136 -31.25 -17.69 -23.79
C SER A 136 -30.57 -17.38 -22.45
N TYR A 137 -30.75 -16.17 -21.88
CA TYR A 137 -30.04 -15.70 -20.69
C TYR A 137 -28.52 -15.94 -20.77
N ARG A 138 -27.96 -15.59 -21.93
CA ARG A 138 -26.59 -15.95 -22.30
C ARG A 138 -25.79 -14.74 -22.73
N VAL A 139 -24.58 -14.66 -22.21
CA VAL A 139 -23.58 -13.63 -22.54
C VAL A 139 -22.28 -14.32 -22.89
N LEU A 140 -21.71 -14.01 -24.05
CA LEU A 140 -20.40 -14.49 -24.49
C LEU A 140 -19.43 -13.32 -24.55
N LEU A 141 -18.23 -13.48 -23.98
CA LEU A 141 -17.19 -12.46 -24.01
C LEU A 141 -15.90 -12.96 -24.67
N GLN A 142 -15.23 -12.07 -25.40
CA GLN A 142 -13.93 -12.34 -26.01
C GLN A 142 -13.11 -11.06 -26.20
N CYS A 143 -11.79 -11.14 -26.02
CA CYS A 143 -10.86 -10.09 -26.45
C CYS A 143 -10.68 -10.09 -27.98
N LEU A 144 -10.70 -8.91 -28.62
CA LEU A 144 -10.36 -8.77 -30.04
C LEU A 144 -8.86 -9.00 -30.29
N GLN A 145 -8.01 -8.56 -29.37
CA GLN A 145 -6.55 -8.53 -29.54
C GLN A 145 -5.89 -9.77 -28.93
N LYS A 146 -6.08 -10.94 -29.57
CA LYS A 146 -5.56 -12.25 -29.08
C LYS A 146 -4.04 -12.27 -28.87
N ASP A 147 -3.28 -11.58 -29.72
CA ASP A 147 -1.81 -11.63 -29.73
C ASP A 147 -1.17 -10.85 -28.56
N LYS A 148 -1.93 -9.97 -27.89
CA LYS A 148 -1.47 -9.28 -26.68
C LYS A 148 -1.84 -10.11 -25.45
N VAL A 149 -0.99 -11.07 -25.11
CA VAL A 149 -1.10 -11.84 -23.86
C VAL A 149 -1.02 -10.88 -22.67
N THR A 150 -2.17 -10.58 -22.05
CA THR A 150 -2.26 -9.70 -20.88
C THR A 150 -2.98 -10.39 -19.73
N SER A 151 -2.52 -10.16 -18.49
CA SER A 151 -3.17 -10.71 -17.30
C SER A 151 -4.43 -9.93 -16.85
N LEU A 152 -5.06 -9.22 -17.77
CA LEU A 152 -6.21 -8.33 -17.55
C LEU A 152 -7.55 -8.97 -17.92
N PHE A 153 -7.56 -9.91 -18.84
CA PHE A 153 -8.76 -10.62 -19.31
C PHE A 153 -8.35 -12.00 -19.84
N PRO A 154 -9.19 -13.05 -19.73
CA PRO A 154 -8.89 -14.37 -20.29
C PRO A 154 -8.53 -14.31 -21.78
N THR A 155 -7.52 -15.07 -22.20
CA THR A 155 -7.06 -15.12 -23.60
C THR A 155 -8.00 -15.92 -24.50
N PHE A 156 -8.86 -16.75 -23.91
CA PHE A 156 -9.87 -17.58 -24.57
C PHE A 156 -11.28 -16.99 -24.35
N PRO A 157 -12.22 -17.20 -25.30
CA PRO A 157 -13.61 -16.80 -25.11
C PRO A 157 -14.30 -17.65 -24.04
N PHE A 158 -15.23 -17.03 -23.30
CA PHE A 158 -16.06 -17.74 -22.33
C PHE A 158 -17.48 -17.16 -22.28
N SER A 159 -18.48 -18.00 -22.00
CA SER A 159 -19.87 -17.59 -21.80
C SER A 159 -20.29 -17.65 -20.34
N LEU A 160 -21.09 -16.68 -19.93
CA LEU A 160 -21.91 -16.65 -18.71
C LEU A 160 -23.35 -16.97 -19.13
N GLU A 161 -23.93 -18.04 -18.61
CA GLU A 161 -25.29 -18.45 -19.00
C GLU A 161 -26.07 -19.08 -17.84
N ILE A 162 -27.37 -18.79 -17.79
CA ILE A 162 -28.30 -19.41 -16.83
C ILE A 162 -29.06 -20.55 -17.51
N SER A 163 -28.98 -21.74 -16.94
CA SER A 163 -29.78 -22.90 -17.36
C SER A 163 -30.27 -23.67 -16.13
N GLN A 164 -31.56 -24.02 -16.08
CA GLN A 164 -32.14 -24.83 -15.00
C GLN A 164 -31.83 -24.31 -13.57
N GLU A 165 -31.94 -22.99 -13.36
CA GLU A 165 -31.64 -22.32 -12.08
C GLU A 165 -30.15 -22.44 -11.63
N GLN A 166 -29.24 -22.89 -12.52
CA GLN A 166 -27.78 -22.78 -12.37
C GLN A 166 -27.23 -21.62 -13.20
N LEU A 167 -26.35 -20.81 -12.60
CA LEU A 167 -25.44 -19.92 -13.33
C LEU A 167 -24.16 -20.69 -13.65
N SER A 168 -23.78 -20.73 -14.91
CA SER A 168 -22.60 -21.43 -15.41
C SER A 168 -21.63 -20.49 -16.11
N ILE A 169 -20.34 -20.79 -15.99
CA ILE A 169 -19.27 -20.24 -16.83
C ILE A 169 -18.74 -21.37 -17.71
N ARG A 170 -18.76 -21.18 -19.04
CA ARG A 170 -18.35 -22.20 -20.01
C ARG A 170 -17.31 -21.69 -21.01
N CYS A 171 -16.41 -22.56 -21.46
CA CYS A 171 -15.50 -22.32 -22.59
C CYS A 171 -15.69 -23.40 -23.67
N ARG A 172 -14.98 -23.29 -24.80
CA ARG A 172 -14.90 -24.35 -25.81
C ARG A 172 -13.79 -25.33 -25.41
N SER A 173 -14.01 -26.64 -25.53
CA SER A 173 -12.97 -27.66 -25.24
C SER A 173 -11.77 -27.59 -26.20
N SER A 174 -11.91 -26.89 -27.34
CA SER A 174 -10.87 -26.68 -28.34
C SER A 174 -9.85 -25.60 -27.98
N ASP A 175 -10.18 -24.70 -27.05
CA ASP A 175 -9.44 -23.47 -26.86
C ASP A 175 -8.29 -23.68 -25.86
N THR A 176 -7.12 -23.09 -26.13
CA THR A 176 -5.98 -23.13 -25.21
C THR A 176 -6.26 -22.26 -23.99
N THR A 177 -6.69 -22.89 -22.90
CA THR A 177 -6.99 -22.22 -21.63
C THR A 177 -5.76 -22.09 -20.74
N ASP A 178 -5.75 -21.07 -19.86
CA ASP A 178 -4.76 -20.93 -18.80
C ASP A 178 -5.38 -21.08 -17.41
N GLU A 179 -4.66 -21.74 -16.51
CA GLU A 179 -5.15 -22.06 -15.16
C GLU A 179 -5.48 -20.83 -14.32
N ARG A 180 -4.79 -19.69 -14.54
CA ARG A 180 -5.01 -18.47 -13.76
C ARG A 180 -6.34 -17.83 -14.12
N SER A 181 -6.68 -17.79 -15.41
CA SER A 181 -8.00 -17.34 -15.88
C SER A 181 -9.10 -18.30 -15.46
N ILE A 182 -8.90 -19.62 -15.55
CA ILE A 182 -9.85 -20.63 -15.05
C ILE A 182 -10.13 -20.42 -13.55
N TYR A 183 -9.08 -20.30 -12.73
CA TYR A 183 -9.20 -20.03 -11.30
C TYR A 183 -9.94 -18.72 -11.03
N TRP A 184 -9.58 -17.63 -11.71
CA TRP A 184 -10.25 -16.33 -11.53
C TRP A 184 -11.73 -16.36 -11.94
N LEU A 185 -12.07 -17.04 -13.05
CA LEU A 185 -13.45 -17.23 -13.46
C LEU A 185 -14.26 -18.01 -12.40
N ARG A 186 -13.72 -19.13 -11.91
CA ARG A 186 -14.40 -20.01 -10.94
C ARG A 186 -14.52 -19.40 -9.54
N GLU A 187 -13.41 -18.97 -8.94
CA GLU A 187 -13.37 -18.54 -7.53
C GLU A 187 -13.72 -17.06 -7.34
N VAL A 188 -13.59 -16.22 -8.38
CA VAL A 188 -13.77 -14.76 -8.25
C VAL A 188 -14.97 -14.25 -9.05
N LEU A 189 -15.06 -14.55 -10.35
CA LEU A 189 -16.16 -14.02 -11.16
C LEU A 189 -17.50 -14.67 -10.82
N LEU A 190 -17.57 -16.01 -10.73
CA LEU A 190 -18.82 -16.72 -10.44
C LEU A 190 -19.42 -16.30 -9.10
N GLU A 191 -18.62 -16.31 -8.02
CA GLU A 191 -19.07 -15.86 -6.70
C GLU A 191 -19.60 -14.42 -6.72
N ARG A 192 -18.92 -13.51 -7.46
CA ARG A 192 -19.33 -12.10 -7.53
C ARG A 192 -20.62 -11.93 -8.30
N MET A 193 -20.78 -12.66 -9.41
CA MET A 193 -22.04 -12.69 -10.17
C MET A 193 -23.20 -13.21 -9.32
N GLN A 194 -23.01 -14.32 -8.59
CA GLN A 194 -24.03 -14.84 -7.66
C GLN A 194 -24.38 -13.80 -6.59
N LYS A 195 -23.38 -13.23 -5.91
CA LYS A 195 -23.58 -12.18 -4.89
C LYS A 195 -24.32 -10.95 -5.44
N TRP A 196 -24.06 -10.54 -6.69
CA TRP A 196 -24.77 -9.44 -7.34
C TRP A 196 -26.22 -9.76 -7.72
N MET A 197 -26.52 -11.02 -8.09
CA MET A 197 -27.89 -11.46 -8.38
C MET A 197 -28.73 -11.66 -7.11
N GLU A 198 -28.12 -12.16 -6.04
CA GLU A 198 -28.78 -12.39 -4.74
C GLU A 198 -29.00 -11.11 -3.93
N SER A 199 -28.11 -10.11 -4.07
CA SER A 199 -28.32 -8.82 -3.42
C SER A 199 -29.40 -8.01 -4.14
N SER A 200 -30.45 -7.60 -3.42
CA SER A 200 -31.20 -6.41 -3.80
C SER A 200 -30.18 -5.26 -3.93
N ILE A 201 -30.01 -4.74 -5.16
CA ILE A 201 -28.85 -3.91 -5.56
C ILE A 201 -28.48 -2.94 -4.42
N PRO A 202 -27.24 -2.93 -3.91
CA PRO A 202 -26.88 -2.11 -2.77
C PRO A 202 -27.26 -0.65 -3.03
N THR A 203 -28.01 -0.03 -2.13
CA THR A 203 -28.23 1.41 -2.18
C THR A 203 -27.00 2.12 -1.64
N ASP A 204 -26.64 3.26 -2.23
CA ASP A 204 -25.55 4.10 -1.74
C ASP A 204 -25.96 4.84 -0.45
N SER A 205 -25.10 5.75 0.04
CA SER A 205 -25.38 6.55 1.23
C SER A 205 -26.67 7.38 1.14
N THR A 206 -27.15 7.70 -0.08
CA THR A 206 -28.33 8.51 -0.40
C THR A 206 -29.60 7.68 -0.64
N GLY A 207 -29.52 6.34 -0.56
CA GLY A 207 -30.64 5.45 -0.87
C GLY A 207 -30.79 5.13 -2.37
N THR A 208 -29.86 5.58 -3.21
CA THR A 208 -29.92 5.38 -4.67
C THR A 208 -29.22 4.08 -5.06
N SER A 209 -29.81 3.31 -5.99
CA SER A 209 -29.26 2.04 -6.49
C SER A 209 -27.83 2.19 -7.03
N THR A 210 -26.85 1.49 -6.44
CA THR A 210 -25.42 1.57 -6.86
C THR A 210 -25.15 0.98 -8.24
N ALA A 211 -26.11 0.29 -8.86
CA ALA A 211 -26.01 -0.09 -10.28
C ALA A 211 -25.98 1.14 -11.19
N SER A 212 -26.79 2.17 -10.91
CA SER A 212 -26.94 3.34 -11.82
C SER A 212 -25.78 4.32 -11.75
N ILE A 213 -25.31 4.71 -10.55
CA ILE A 213 -24.27 5.74 -10.40
C ILE A 213 -22.92 5.20 -10.88
N ARG A 214 -22.39 5.77 -11.96
CA ARG A 214 -21.03 5.50 -12.46
C ARG A 214 -20.04 6.41 -11.73
N SER A 215 -18.80 5.95 -11.54
CA SER A 215 -17.73 6.78 -10.96
C SER A 215 -17.03 7.55 -12.06
N LEU A 216 -16.84 8.86 -11.87
CA LEU A 216 -16.36 9.83 -12.88
C LEU A 216 -17.35 9.99 -14.04
N ALA A 217 -18.65 10.05 -13.72
CA ALA A 217 -19.74 10.16 -14.70
C ALA A 217 -19.79 11.51 -15.45
N LEU A 218 -19.27 12.59 -14.87
CA LEU A 218 -19.26 13.92 -15.52
C LEU A 218 -18.06 14.12 -16.46
N VAL A 219 -17.11 13.19 -16.46
CA VAL A 219 -15.91 13.17 -17.31
C VAL A 219 -16.19 12.40 -18.59
N ASP A 220 -16.27 13.12 -19.72
CA ASP A 220 -16.67 12.54 -21.01
C ASP A 220 -15.67 11.51 -21.55
N ASN A 221 -14.37 11.70 -21.30
CA ASN A 221 -13.33 10.78 -21.72
C ASN A 221 -12.53 10.20 -20.53
N LEU A 222 -12.97 9.03 -20.07
CA LEU A 222 -12.34 8.27 -18.97
C LEU A 222 -10.90 7.81 -19.30
N GLU A 223 -10.58 7.65 -20.58
CA GLU A 223 -9.24 7.24 -21.07
C GLU A 223 -8.25 8.40 -20.94
N GLU A 224 -8.64 9.61 -21.37
CA GLU A 224 -7.86 10.83 -21.14
C GLU A 224 -7.67 11.15 -19.65
N TYR A 225 -8.71 10.97 -18.82
CA TYR A 225 -8.57 11.10 -17.37
C TYR A 225 -7.51 10.14 -16.82
N ASN A 226 -7.51 8.88 -17.27
CA ASN A 226 -6.57 7.87 -16.79
C ASN A 226 -5.12 8.20 -17.19
N CYS A 227 -4.91 8.74 -18.39
CA CYS A 227 -3.60 9.27 -18.80
C CYS A 227 -3.19 10.46 -17.93
N LEU A 228 -4.01 11.50 -17.84
CA LEU A 228 -3.74 12.71 -17.06
C LEU A 228 -3.48 12.41 -15.58
N PHE A 229 -4.27 11.53 -14.97
CA PHE A 229 -4.04 11.10 -13.58
C PHE A 229 -2.67 10.44 -13.41
N ASN A 230 -2.24 9.59 -14.34
CA ASN A 230 -0.93 8.95 -14.29
C ASN A 230 0.22 9.93 -14.59
N GLU A 231 0.03 10.87 -15.51
CA GLU A 231 0.98 11.97 -15.79
C GLU A 231 1.21 12.83 -14.55
N LEU A 232 0.13 13.32 -13.91
CA LEU A 232 0.20 14.08 -12.66
C LEU A 232 0.80 13.23 -11.52
N LYS A 233 0.48 11.93 -11.46
CA LYS A 233 1.08 11.00 -10.49
C LYS A 233 2.59 10.85 -10.66
N GLN A 234 3.09 10.83 -11.90
CA GLN A 234 4.54 10.79 -12.19
C GLN A 234 5.20 12.16 -11.90
N LYS A 235 4.56 13.26 -12.31
CA LYS A 235 5.07 14.64 -12.18
C LYS A 235 5.14 15.14 -10.74
N TYR A 236 4.15 14.79 -9.91
CA TYR A 236 4.01 15.30 -8.53
C TYR A 236 4.05 14.22 -7.45
N GLY A 237 3.63 12.99 -7.74
CA GLY A 237 3.36 11.98 -6.70
C GLY A 237 4.59 11.61 -5.87
N LEU A 238 5.69 11.22 -6.52
CA LEU A 238 6.89 10.74 -5.80
C LEU A 238 7.58 11.85 -4.99
N SER A 239 7.66 13.06 -5.54
CA SER A 239 8.29 14.21 -4.87
C SER A 239 7.45 14.76 -3.73
N MET A 240 6.13 14.78 -3.83
CA MET A 240 5.25 15.24 -2.75
C MET A 240 5.13 14.22 -1.61
N VAL A 241 5.20 12.92 -1.91
CA VAL A 241 5.22 11.86 -0.87
C VAL A 241 6.52 11.90 -0.06
N SER A 242 7.68 12.15 -0.68
CA SER A 242 8.97 12.13 0.03
C SER A 242 9.21 13.35 0.93
N ILE A 243 8.60 14.50 0.65
CA ILE A 243 8.75 15.73 1.46
C ILE A 243 7.63 15.94 2.49
N TRP A 244 6.70 14.99 2.63
CA TRP A 244 5.45 15.21 3.37
C TRP A 244 5.65 15.41 4.89
N PRO A 245 5.32 16.60 5.46
CA PRO A 245 5.64 16.93 6.85
C PRO A 245 4.46 16.79 7.84
N GLU A 246 3.29 16.41 7.33
CA GLU A 246 2.05 16.29 8.10
C GLU A 246 1.90 14.88 8.70
N CYS A 247 1.21 14.78 9.84
CA CYS A 247 1.01 13.50 10.56
C CYS A 247 -0.05 12.58 9.90
N THR A 248 -0.30 12.76 8.61
CA THR A 248 -1.30 12.05 7.81
C THR A 248 -0.60 11.24 6.72
N ASP A 249 -1.15 10.08 6.36
CA ASP A 249 -0.58 9.17 5.36
C ASP A 249 -0.38 9.87 3.99
N PRO A 250 0.88 10.10 3.54
CA PRO A 250 1.14 10.80 2.30
C PRO A 250 0.59 10.07 1.08
N GLN A 251 0.59 8.74 1.06
CA GLN A 251 0.06 8.00 -0.09
C GLN A 251 -1.44 8.22 -0.25
N LYS A 252 -2.17 8.27 0.88
CA LYS A 252 -3.59 8.57 0.84
C LYS A 252 -3.84 10.00 0.33
N PHE A 253 -3.24 11.01 0.96
CA PHE A 253 -3.61 12.40 0.70
C PHE A 253 -3.00 12.96 -0.59
N VAL A 254 -1.76 12.59 -0.96
CA VAL A 254 -1.15 13.05 -2.23
C VAL A 254 -1.91 12.50 -3.44
N PHE A 255 -2.26 11.21 -3.46
CA PHE A 255 -3.01 10.63 -4.58
C PHE A 255 -4.50 11.01 -4.58
N GLU A 256 -5.06 11.44 -3.43
CA GLU A 256 -6.39 12.04 -3.33
C GLU A 256 -6.42 13.40 -4.03
N ASP A 257 -5.52 14.32 -3.69
CA ASP A 257 -5.44 15.65 -4.31
C ASP A 257 -5.06 15.57 -5.81
N ILE A 258 -4.18 14.65 -6.22
CA ILE A 258 -3.85 14.42 -7.64
C ILE A 258 -5.07 13.93 -8.45
N ALA A 259 -5.92 13.07 -7.87
CA ALA A 259 -7.15 12.62 -8.53
C ALA A 259 -8.20 13.73 -8.60
N ILE A 260 -8.30 14.60 -7.57
CA ILE A 260 -9.18 15.78 -7.60
C ILE A 260 -8.69 16.79 -8.65
N ALA A 261 -7.38 17.02 -8.75
CA ALA A 261 -6.79 17.87 -9.78
C ALA A 261 -7.08 17.32 -11.20
N ALA A 262 -6.83 16.04 -11.45
CA ALA A 262 -7.15 15.39 -12.73
C ALA A 262 -8.64 15.53 -13.09
N TYR A 263 -9.54 15.40 -12.10
CA TYR A 263 -10.97 15.56 -12.28
C TYR A 263 -11.37 16.98 -12.70
N LEU A 264 -10.89 17.98 -11.96
CA LEU A 264 -11.15 19.40 -12.25
C LEU A 264 -10.60 19.81 -13.61
N LEU A 265 -9.37 19.41 -13.94
CA LEU A 265 -8.74 19.71 -15.23
C LEU A 265 -9.54 19.12 -16.41
N MET A 266 -10.06 17.89 -16.27
CA MET A 266 -10.93 17.28 -17.30
C MET A 266 -12.29 17.99 -17.41
N LEU A 267 -12.89 18.38 -16.28
CA LEU A 267 -14.14 19.13 -16.24
C LEU A 267 -14.01 20.52 -16.87
N TRP A 268 -12.89 21.20 -16.59
CA TRP A 268 -12.53 22.49 -17.18
C TRP A 268 -12.18 22.38 -18.65
N LYS A 269 -11.53 21.30 -19.09
CA LYS A 269 -11.30 21.00 -20.52
C LYS A 269 -12.64 20.86 -21.26
N LYS A 270 -13.57 20.09 -20.71
CA LYS A 270 -14.95 19.96 -21.23
C LYS A 270 -15.66 21.32 -21.33
N GLU A 271 -15.57 22.15 -20.29
CA GLU A 271 -16.12 23.51 -20.29
C GLU A 271 -15.51 24.39 -21.38
N ARG A 272 -14.18 24.36 -21.55
CA ARG A 272 -13.44 25.09 -22.59
C ARG A 272 -13.87 24.67 -24.00
N THR A 273 -13.97 23.36 -24.25
CA THR A 273 -14.44 22.81 -25.53
C THR A 273 -15.88 23.20 -25.82
N ALA A 274 -16.79 23.13 -24.85
CA ALA A 274 -18.20 23.51 -25.02
C ALA A 274 -18.38 25.02 -25.32
N ASN A 275 -17.54 25.87 -24.73
CA ASN A 275 -17.58 27.32 -24.92
C ASN A 275 -16.72 27.82 -26.09
N GLY A 276 -15.95 26.94 -26.76
CA GLY A 276 -15.05 27.32 -27.85
C GLY A 276 -13.91 28.24 -27.44
N THR A 277 -13.38 28.11 -26.21
CA THR A 277 -12.34 28.99 -25.65
C THR A 277 -11.11 28.22 -25.20
N GLU A 278 -9.93 28.81 -25.39
CA GLU A 278 -8.65 28.28 -24.88
C GLU A 278 -8.28 28.87 -23.50
N HIS A 279 -9.02 29.86 -23.01
CA HIS A 279 -8.72 30.53 -21.74
C HIS A 279 -8.85 29.58 -20.54
N LEU A 280 -7.78 29.46 -19.75
CA LEU A 280 -7.74 28.61 -18.55
C LEU A 280 -8.56 29.23 -17.41
N GLN A 281 -9.39 28.40 -16.79
CA GLN A 281 -10.23 28.75 -15.64
C GLN A 281 -9.42 29.30 -14.48
N SER A 282 -9.94 30.34 -13.84
CA SER A 282 -9.44 30.84 -12.56
C SER A 282 -10.16 30.20 -11.37
N PHE A 283 -9.47 30.02 -10.24
CA PHE A 283 -10.04 29.32 -9.07
C PHE A 283 -9.61 29.90 -7.72
N VAL A 284 -10.40 29.61 -6.69
CA VAL A 284 -10.01 29.75 -5.28
C VAL A 284 -10.41 28.48 -4.52
N ASP A 285 -9.49 27.92 -3.73
CA ASP A 285 -9.76 26.76 -2.87
C ASP A 285 -9.95 27.21 -1.41
N ILE A 286 -11.15 27.04 -0.89
CA ILE A 286 -11.59 27.56 0.41
C ILE A 286 -11.52 26.44 1.45
N GLY A 287 -10.64 26.60 2.44
CA GLY A 287 -10.24 25.53 3.35
C GLY A 287 -9.21 24.58 2.70
N CYS A 288 -8.29 25.13 1.89
CA CYS A 288 -7.37 24.36 1.06
C CYS A 288 -6.38 23.48 1.84
N GLY A 289 -6.34 23.58 3.18
CA GLY A 289 -5.57 22.69 4.04
C GLY A 289 -4.10 22.61 3.64
N ASN A 290 -3.68 21.43 3.18
CA ASN A 290 -2.29 21.16 2.83
C ASN A 290 -1.74 22.04 1.69
N GLY A 291 -2.60 22.61 0.82
CA GLY A 291 -2.24 23.46 -0.32
C GLY A 291 -1.86 22.71 -1.62
N LEU A 292 -1.87 21.39 -1.63
CA LEU A 292 -1.36 20.55 -2.72
C LEU A 292 -2.25 20.65 -3.97
N LEU A 293 -3.57 20.65 -3.81
CA LEU A 293 -4.49 20.85 -4.93
C LEU A 293 -4.23 22.19 -5.64
N VAL A 294 -4.04 23.26 -4.86
CA VAL A 294 -3.72 24.61 -5.36
C VAL A 294 -2.37 24.59 -6.09
N TYR A 295 -1.34 23.97 -5.51
CA TYR A 295 -0.02 23.83 -6.14
C TYR A 295 -0.10 23.13 -7.49
N ILE A 296 -0.81 21.99 -7.58
CA ILE A 296 -0.94 21.23 -8.83
C ILE A 296 -1.66 22.07 -9.88
N LEU A 297 -2.84 22.62 -9.57
CA LEU A 297 -3.64 23.39 -10.53
C LEU A 297 -2.89 24.65 -11.02
N ALA A 298 -2.20 25.36 -10.13
CA ALA A 298 -1.35 26.50 -10.50
C ALA A 298 -0.15 26.09 -11.36
N SER A 299 0.44 24.93 -11.10
CA SER A 299 1.55 24.37 -11.89
C SER A 299 1.13 23.84 -13.26
N GLU A 300 -0.16 23.53 -13.45
CA GLU A 300 -0.77 23.27 -14.77
C GLU A 300 -1.26 24.58 -15.45
N GLY A 301 -0.88 25.74 -14.92
CA GLY A 301 -1.09 27.06 -15.56
C GLY A 301 -2.40 27.77 -15.19
N HIS A 302 -3.23 27.21 -14.32
CA HIS A 302 -4.47 27.84 -13.90
C HIS A 302 -4.24 28.96 -12.87
N ARG A 303 -4.80 30.15 -13.10
CA ARG A 303 -4.70 31.30 -12.17
C ARG A 303 -5.58 31.04 -10.94
N GLY A 304 -4.99 30.74 -9.79
CA GLY A 304 -5.74 30.61 -8.55
C GLY A 304 -4.91 30.67 -7.29
N TYR A 305 -5.60 30.61 -6.16
CA TYR A 305 -5.00 30.70 -4.83
C TYR A 305 -5.77 29.87 -3.79
N GLY A 306 -5.10 29.54 -2.70
CA GLY A 306 -5.67 28.79 -1.58
C GLY A 306 -5.89 29.69 -0.36
N ILE A 307 -6.98 29.45 0.37
CA ILE A 307 -7.23 30.08 1.66
C ILE A 307 -7.44 29.00 2.72
N ASP A 308 -6.64 29.01 3.79
CA ASP A 308 -6.87 28.20 4.99
C ASP A 308 -6.79 29.08 6.24
N LEU A 309 -7.54 28.69 7.28
CA LEU A 309 -7.52 29.35 8.59
C LEU A 309 -6.12 29.41 9.21
N ARG A 310 -5.22 28.48 8.83
CA ARG A 310 -3.85 28.40 9.34
C ARG A 310 -2.88 27.86 8.30
N LYS A 311 -1.67 28.41 8.27
CA LYS A 311 -0.55 27.86 7.49
C LYS A 311 -0.30 26.40 7.87
N ARG A 312 -0.12 25.52 6.89
CA ARG A 312 0.32 24.13 7.10
C ARG A 312 1.82 23.99 6.87
N LYS A 313 2.43 22.95 7.42
CA LYS A 313 3.89 22.76 7.35
C LYS A 313 4.35 22.56 5.90
N LEU A 314 3.51 21.93 5.08
CA LEU A 314 3.79 21.67 3.67
C LEU A 314 3.94 22.97 2.84
N TRP A 315 3.33 24.09 3.28
CA TRP A 315 3.39 25.36 2.54
C TRP A 315 4.82 25.92 2.43
N ASP A 316 5.69 25.62 3.40
CA ASP A 316 7.09 26.05 3.42
C ASP A 316 8.02 25.16 2.56
N LEU A 317 7.50 24.05 2.02
CA LEU A 317 8.27 23.07 1.25
C LEU A 317 8.00 23.11 -0.26
N TYR A 318 7.07 23.96 -0.70
CA TYR A 318 6.80 24.12 -2.13
C TYR A 318 7.93 24.89 -2.85
N PRO A 319 8.19 24.58 -4.14
CA PRO A 319 9.23 25.25 -4.91
C PRO A 319 9.03 26.77 -4.97
N THR A 320 10.07 27.55 -4.70
CA THR A 320 9.99 29.02 -4.62
C THR A 320 9.93 29.69 -6.01
N GLU A 321 10.29 28.95 -7.05
CA GLU A 321 10.27 29.36 -8.46
C GLU A 321 8.84 29.56 -8.96
N LEU A 322 7.90 28.75 -8.47
CA LEU A 322 6.47 28.90 -8.69
C LEU A 322 5.87 29.68 -7.52
N LYS A 323 5.49 30.94 -7.75
CA LYS A 323 4.79 31.75 -6.74
C LYS A 323 3.36 31.24 -6.54
N ILE A 324 3.20 30.22 -5.71
CA ILE A 324 1.90 29.74 -5.24
C ILE A 324 1.35 30.76 -4.25
N ASP A 325 0.12 31.20 -4.48
CA ASP A 325 -0.60 32.10 -3.58
C ASP A 325 -1.41 31.27 -2.58
N LEU A 326 -0.90 31.15 -1.35
CA LEU A 326 -1.54 30.47 -0.22
C LEU A 326 -1.68 31.45 0.94
N ARG A 327 -2.92 31.74 1.33
CA ARG A 327 -3.26 32.83 2.26
C ARG A 327 -3.78 32.29 3.58
N VAL A 328 -3.26 32.86 4.66
CA VAL A 328 -3.69 32.56 6.03
C VAL A 328 -4.77 33.55 6.43
N GLU A 329 -6.02 33.26 6.05
CA GLU A 329 -7.15 34.16 6.23
C GLU A 329 -8.35 33.40 6.82
N THR A 330 -9.13 34.08 7.67
CA THR A 330 -10.36 33.52 8.23
C THR A 330 -11.53 33.89 7.35
N ILE A 331 -12.07 32.92 6.60
CA ILE A 331 -13.31 33.12 5.86
C ILE A 331 -14.49 33.19 6.84
N VAL A 332 -14.99 34.41 7.03
CA VAL A 332 -16.27 34.69 7.70
C VAL A 332 -17.30 34.94 6.60
N PRO A 333 -18.36 34.13 6.48
CA PRO A 333 -19.42 34.31 5.48
C PRO A 333 -20.02 35.72 5.53
N SER A 334 -19.59 36.56 4.61
CA SER A 334 -19.79 38.01 4.61
C SER A 334 -19.52 38.58 3.22
N ASN A 335 -19.96 39.82 2.97
CA ASN A 335 -19.73 40.49 1.67
C ASN A 335 -18.23 40.65 1.33
N ALA A 336 -17.35 40.63 2.35
CA ALA A 336 -15.90 40.66 2.19
C ALA A 336 -15.27 39.33 1.72
N SER A 337 -16.03 38.22 1.75
CA SER A 337 -15.60 36.89 1.29
C SER A 337 -16.23 36.52 -0.07
N LEU A 338 -16.29 37.49 -0.98
CA LEU A 338 -16.77 37.34 -2.35
C LEU A 338 -15.63 37.42 -3.36
N PHE A 339 -15.76 36.66 -4.45
CA PHE A 339 -14.71 36.45 -5.45
C PHE A 339 -15.21 36.74 -6.88
N PRO A 340 -15.52 38.01 -7.22
CA PRO A 340 -16.18 38.34 -8.49
C PRO A 340 -15.34 38.00 -9.73
N ASP A 341 -14.00 38.06 -9.62
CA ASP A 341 -13.05 37.81 -10.71
C ASP A 341 -12.53 36.35 -10.76
N ILE A 342 -13.30 35.40 -10.21
CA ILE A 342 -12.95 33.97 -10.11
C ILE A 342 -14.04 33.09 -10.73
N ASP A 343 -13.64 32.22 -11.65
CA ASP A 343 -14.56 31.32 -12.37
C ASP A 343 -15.08 30.18 -11.50
N TRP A 344 -14.24 29.66 -10.58
CA TRP A 344 -14.52 28.45 -9.78
C TRP A 344 -14.18 28.61 -8.30
N ILE A 345 -15.17 28.37 -7.43
CA ILE A 345 -14.95 28.14 -5.99
C ILE A 345 -14.78 26.63 -5.76
N ILE A 346 -13.66 26.24 -5.16
CA ILE A 346 -13.36 24.87 -4.77
C ILE A 346 -13.55 24.75 -3.25
N GLY A 347 -14.23 23.68 -2.84
CA GLY A 347 -14.36 23.25 -1.45
C GLY A 347 -13.86 21.83 -1.29
N ASN A 348 -12.55 21.64 -1.30
CA ASN A 348 -11.94 20.33 -1.07
C ASN A 348 -11.94 20.02 0.44
N HIS A 349 -12.91 19.22 0.92
CA HIS A 349 -13.01 18.84 2.33
C HIS A 349 -13.08 20.04 3.31
N SER A 350 -13.76 21.13 2.90
CA SER A 350 -13.77 22.45 3.55
C SER A 350 -14.49 22.57 4.91
N ASP A 351 -14.64 21.47 5.65
CA ASP A 351 -15.20 21.40 7.01
C ASP A 351 -16.48 22.26 7.21
N GLU A 352 -16.52 23.20 8.16
CA GLU A 352 -17.69 24.07 8.43
C GLU A 352 -18.05 25.03 7.29
N LEU A 353 -17.19 25.20 6.29
CA LEU A 353 -17.49 25.97 5.10
C LEU A 353 -18.21 25.14 4.01
N SER A 354 -18.35 23.81 4.18
CA SER A 354 -19.08 22.95 3.24
C SER A 354 -20.47 23.49 2.81
N PRO A 355 -21.39 23.91 3.71
CA PRO A 355 -22.67 24.50 3.31
C PRO A 355 -22.53 25.91 2.69
N TRP A 356 -21.43 26.61 2.94
CA TRP A 356 -21.16 27.96 2.45
C TRP A 356 -20.58 27.99 1.03
N ILE A 357 -19.92 26.93 0.55
CA ILE A 357 -19.30 26.91 -0.79
C ILE A 357 -20.29 27.26 -1.93
N PRO A 358 -21.52 26.67 -2.01
CA PRO A 358 -22.48 27.04 -3.05
C PRO A 358 -23.02 28.47 -2.88
N VAL A 359 -23.14 28.95 -1.63
CA VAL A 359 -23.57 30.32 -1.33
C VAL A 359 -22.52 31.33 -1.81
N ILE A 360 -21.25 31.13 -1.45
CA ILE A 360 -20.14 32.01 -1.85
C ILE A 360 -20.04 32.05 -3.38
N ALA A 361 -20.14 30.90 -4.06
CA ALA A 361 -20.13 30.85 -5.52
C ALA A 361 -21.32 31.57 -6.16
N ALA A 362 -22.55 31.35 -5.67
CA ALA A 362 -23.73 32.05 -6.19
C ALA A 362 -23.64 33.56 -6.01
N ARG A 363 -23.18 34.03 -4.84
CA ARG A 363 -23.16 35.46 -4.48
C ARG A 363 -21.93 36.22 -5.02
N SER A 364 -20.89 35.51 -5.47
CA SER A 364 -19.69 36.14 -6.05
C SER A 364 -19.93 36.64 -7.47
N SER A 365 -20.60 35.86 -8.32
CA SER A 365 -20.98 36.24 -9.68
C SER A 365 -22.00 35.25 -10.25
N TYR A 366 -22.88 35.70 -11.15
CA TYR A 366 -23.77 34.82 -11.92
C TYR A 366 -22.99 33.76 -12.73
N ARG A 367 -21.78 34.09 -13.17
CA ARG A 367 -20.91 33.21 -13.99
C ARG A 367 -20.02 32.29 -13.15
N CYS A 368 -19.90 32.53 -11.84
CA CYS A 368 -19.07 31.73 -10.95
C CYS A 368 -19.68 30.34 -10.72
N ARG A 369 -18.82 29.33 -10.64
CA ARG A 369 -19.15 27.90 -10.52
C ARG A 369 -18.59 27.33 -9.23
N PHE A 370 -19.02 26.13 -8.85
CA PHE A 370 -18.44 25.47 -7.69
C PHE A 370 -18.16 23.98 -7.90
N PHE A 371 -17.13 23.52 -7.21
CA PHE A 371 -16.89 22.11 -6.88
C PHE A 371 -16.85 21.97 -5.36
N LEU A 372 -17.63 21.03 -4.82
CA LEU A 372 -17.69 20.76 -3.37
C LEU A 372 -17.50 19.27 -3.13
N LEU A 373 -16.50 18.91 -2.32
CA LEU A 373 -16.28 17.55 -1.82
C LEU A 373 -16.53 17.52 -0.30
N PRO A 374 -17.81 17.43 0.13
CA PRO A 374 -18.19 17.66 1.52
C PRO A 374 -17.68 16.53 2.41
N CYS A 375 -17.08 16.89 3.54
CA CYS A 375 -16.49 15.93 4.48
C CYS A 375 -17.17 15.93 5.86
N CYS A 376 -17.52 17.08 6.41
CA CYS A 376 -18.03 17.23 7.77
C CYS A 376 -19.42 17.85 7.76
N ALA A 377 -20.35 17.19 8.44
CA ALA A 377 -21.74 17.62 8.52
C ALA A 377 -21.87 18.80 9.52
N TYR A 378 -22.02 20.01 9.00
CA TYR A 378 -22.16 21.26 9.72
C TYR A 378 -23.35 22.07 9.19
N GLU A 379 -23.90 22.95 10.02
CA GLU A 379 -24.89 23.95 9.62
C GLU A 379 -24.28 25.35 9.41
N PHE A 380 -25.06 26.28 8.86
CA PHE A 380 -24.69 27.69 8.66
C PHE A 380 -24.30 28.44 9.96
N ASP A 381 -24.66 27.95 11.15
CA ASP A 381 -24.24 28.50 12.45
C ASP A 381 -22.93 27.87 12.97
N GLY A 382 -22.32 26.94 12.23
CA GLY A 382 -21.13 26.20 12.62
C GLY A 382 -21.40 25.06 13.62
N ARG A 383 -22.66 24.83 14.04
CA ARG A 383 -23.02 23.65 14.84
C ARG A 383 -22.98 22.38 13.97
N LYS A 384 -22.86 21.21 14.58
CA LYS A 384 -22.89 19.93 13.86
C LYS A 384 -24.30 19.65 13.35
N TYR A 385 -24.42 19.40 12.04
CA TYR A 385 -25.69 19.09 11.38
C TYR A 385 -26.36 17.88 12.04
N GLN A 386 -27.61 18.07 12.46
CA GLN A 386 -28.43 17.02 13.04
C GLN A 386 -29.18 16.30 11.93
N ARG A 387 -29.01 14.98 11.88
CA ARG A 387 -29.63 14.09 10.89
C ARG A 387 -31.15 14.18 10.98
N GLN A 388 -31.81 14.48 9.86
CA GLN A 388 -33.26 14.56 9.73
C GLN A 388 -33.85 13.23 9.24
N ASN A 389 -33.25 12.61 8.21
CA ASN A 389 -33.78 11.36 7.66
C ASN A 389 -33.22 10.11 8.36
N GLY A 390 -34.08 9.44 9.14
CA GLY A 390 -33.80 8.18 9.83
C GLY A 390 -33.47 6.98 8.93
N ALA A 391 -33.74 7.05 7.61
CA ALA A 391 -33.40 6.00 6.65
C ALA A 391 -31.99 6.16 6.02
N LEU A 392 -31.48 7.40 5.89
CA LEU A 392 -30.22 7.68 5.20
C LEU A 392 -29.03 7.75 6.16
N SER A 393 -27.84 7.32 5.75
CA SER A 393 -26.63 7.52 6.58
C SER A 393 -26.43 9.01 6.91
N GLN A 394 -25.80 9.37 8.04
CA GLN A 394 -25.59 10.80 8.39
C GLN A 394 -24.88 11.58 7.27
N TYR A 395 -23.96 10.93 6.56
CA TYR A 395 -23.28 11.52 5.40
C TYR A 395 -24.20 11.67 4.18
N GLY A 396 -25.07 10.71 3.91
CA GLY A 396 -26.03 10.78 2.81
C GLY A 396 -27.15 11.80 3.03
N ASP A 397 -27.67 11.89 4.25
CA ASP A 397 -28.62 12.92 4.66
C ASP A 397 -28.00 14.32 4.53
N PHE A 398 -26.74 14.48 4.97
CA PHE A 398 -25.98 15.71 4.78
C PHE A 398 -25.66 16.02 3.30
N LEU A 399 -25.40 15.01 2.46
CA LEU A 399 -25.28 15.20 1.00
C LEU A 399 -26.57 15.72 0.39
N THR A 400 -27.72 15.16 0.77
CA THR A 400 -29.04 15.66 0.35
C THR A 400 -29.24 17.11 0.77
N TYR A 401 -28.84 17.47 2.00
CA TYR A 401 -28.88 18.85 2.48
C TYR A 401 -27.96 19.80 1.69
N ALA A 402 -26.72 19.39 1.38
CA ALA A 402 -25.81 20.18 0.56
C ALA A 402 -26.33 20.39 -0.88
N VAL A 403 -27.02 19.40 -1.45
CA VAL A 403 -27.72 19.53 -2.74
C VAL A 403 -28.91 20.50 -2.64
N GLU A 404 -29.69 20.46 -1.55
CA GLU A 404 -30.78 21.41 -1.28
C GLU A 404 -30.24 22.85 -1.27
N ILE A 405 -29.19 23.12 -0.49
CA ILE A 405 -28.54 24.44 -0.43
C ILE A 405 -28.11 24.91 -1.82
N ALA A 406 -27.41 24.06 -2.58
CA ALA A 406 -26.92 24.44 -3.90
C ALA A 406 -28.05 24.70 -4.92
N ARG A 407 -29.18 23.99 -4.81
CA ARG A 407 -30.40 24.27 -5.59
C ARG A 407 -31.07 25.58 -5.19
N VAL A 408 -31.12 25.90 -3.88
CA VAL A 408 -31.61 27.22 -3.40
C VAL A 408 -30.69 28.35 -3.88
N CYS A 409 -29.38 28.12 -3.92
CA CYS A 409 -28.40 29.01 -4.56
C CYS A 409 -28.59 29.14 -6.09
N GLY A 410 -29.52 28.35 -6.65
CA GLY A 410 -29.97 28.43 -8.03
C GLY A 410 -29.03 27.78 -9.04
N PHE A 411 -28.24 26.79 -8.60
CA PHE A 411 -27.44 25.95 -9.50
C PHE A 411 -28.24 24.76 -10.02
N HIS A 412 -27.97 24.38 -11.27
CA HIS A 412 -28.17 23.00 -11.70
C HIS A 412 -27.06 22.16 -11.06
N VAL A 413 -27.42 21.33 -10.09
CA VAL A 413 -26.46 20.57 -9.27
C VAL A 413 -26.29 19.17 -9.84
N GLU A 414 -25.09 18.90 -10.34
CA GLU A 414 -24.66 17.58 -10.76
C GLU A 414 -23.91 16.89 -9.61
N THR A 415 -23.96 15.56 -9.57
CA THR A 415 -23.34 14.75 -8.50
C THR A 415 -22.51 13.64 -9.13
N ASP A 416 -21.27 13.49 -8.69
CA ASP A 416 -20.35 12.46 -9.20
C ASP A 416 -19.63 11.75 -8.06
N ARG A 417 -19.07 10.57 -8.36
CA ARG A 417 -18.31 9.74 -7.44
C ARG A 417 -16.85 9.63 -7.89
N LEU A 418 -15.97 10.27 -7.15
CA LEU A 418 -14.54 10.33 -7.43
C LEU A 418 -13.83 9.00 -7.11
N ARG A 419 -12.71 8.75 -7.80
CA ARG A 419 -11.83 7.59 -7.61
C ARG A 419 -10.68 7.90 -6.63
N ILE A 420 -11.04 8.41 -5.46
CA ILE A 420 -10.12 8.76 -4.37
C ILE A 420 -10.15 7.72 -3.24
N PRO A 421 -9.07 7.61 -2.42
CA PRO A 421 -8.99 6.70 -1.26
C PRO A 421 -9.79 7.19 -0.03
N SER A 422 -11.00 7.72 -0.25
CA SER A 422 -11.91 8.23 0.79
C SER A 422 -13.27 7.53 0.78
N THR A 423 -13.86 7.38 1.96
CA THR A 423 -15.27 6.96 2.11
C THR A 423 -16.24 8.08 1.74
N LYS A 424 -15.80 9.34 1.80
CA LYS A 424 -16.55 10.56 1.47
C LYS A 424 -16.06 11.09 0.13
N ARG A 425 -16.45 10.38 -0.93
CA ARG A 425 -15.95 10.53 -2.30
C ARG A 425 -17.02 10.95 -3.32
N THR A 426 -18.13 11.48 -2.83
CA THR A 426 -19.20 12.04 -3.67
C THR A 426 -19.03 13.54 -3.68
N CYS A 427 -18.78 14.12 -4.86
CA CYS A 427 -18.70 15.57 -5.05
C CYS A 427 -20.00 16.13 -5.63
N LEU A 428 -20.24 17.40 -5.37
CA LEU A 428 -21.30 18.21 -5.97
C LEU A 428 -20.66 19.26 -6.87
N VAL A 429 -21.23 19.46 -8.06
CA VAL A 429 -20.75 20.39 -9.07
C VAL A 429 -21.89 21.30 -9.50
N GLY A 430 -21.66 22.61 -9.51
CA GLY A 430 -22.61 23.61 -10.00
C GLY A 430 -22.03 24.41 -11.16
N ILE A 431 -22.39 24.05 -12.40
CA ILE A 431 -21.89 24.71 -13.62
C ILE A 431 -22.89 25.73 -14.16
N GLN A 432 -24.17 25.38 -14.21
CA GLN A 432 -25.23 26.19 -14.82
C GLN A 432 -26.18 26.77 -13.77
N ARG A 433 -26.85 27.88 -14.09
CA ARG A 433 -27.92 28.48 -13.27
C ARG A 433 -29.29 27.97 -13.73
N ILE A 434 -30.26 27.89 -12.80
CA ILE A 434 -31.66 27.52 -13.08
C ILE A 434 -32.56 28.73 -13.40
N TYR A 435 -31.98 29.92 -13.45
CA TYR A 435 -32.63 31.21 -13.65
C TYR A 435 -31.78 32.07 -14.61
N LEU A 436 -32.36 33.11 -15.21
CA LEU A 436 -31.66 33.95 -16.18
C LEU A 436 -30.80 35.04 -15.51
N GLU A 437 -29.74 35.51 -16.16
CA GLU A 437 -28.81 36.52 -15.61
C GLU A 437 -29.51 37.81 -15.14
N ALA A 438 -30.60 38.21 -15.81
CA ALA A 438 -31.44 39.35 -15.41
C ALA A 438 -32.20 39.15 -14.07
N GLU A 439 -32.30 37.93 -13.56
CA GLU A 439 -32.94 37.61 -12.28
C GLU A 439 -31.94 37.49 -11.12
N TYR A 440 -30.64 37.73 -11.37
CA TYR A 440 -29.56 37.51 -10.42
C TYR A 440 -29.76 38.22 -9.07
N GLU A 441 -30.07 39.52 -9.08
CA GLU A 441 -30.29 40.31 -7.85
C GLU A 441 -31.47 39.75 -7.03
N ARG A 442 -32.59 39.46 -7.71
CA ARG A 442 -33.78 38.85 -7.08
C ARG A 442 -33.51 37.45 -6.54
N HIS A 443 -32.55 36.72 -7.10
CA HIS A 443 -32.18 35.40 -6.60
C HIS A 443 -31.19 35.48 -5.43
N ASP A 444 -30.29 36.48 -5.41
CA ASP A 444 -29.46 36.82 -4.25
C ASP A 444 -30.33 37.17 -3.02
N GLU A 445 -31.41 37.93 -3.19
CA GLU A 445 -32.41 38.19 -2.13
C GLU A 445 -32.98 36.90 -1.53
N LYS A 446 -33.33 35.90 -2.35
CA LYS A 446 -33.82 34.59 -1.88
C LYS A 446 -32.75 33.83 -1.09
N ILE A 447 -31.49 33.88 -1.54
CA ILE A 447 -30.36 33.25 -0.84
C ILE A 447 -30.18 33.91 0.54
N ARG A 448 -30.19 35.25 0.61
CA ARG A 448 -30.14 35.99 1.89
C ARG A 448 -31.30 35.61 2.82
N ALA A 449 -32.52 35.52 2.28
CA ALA A 449 -33.70 35.13 3.05
C ALA A 449 -33.53 33.71 3.65
N PHE A 450 -33.15 32.73 2.84
CA PHE A 450 -32.91 31.34 3.26
C PHE A 450 -31.84 31.21 4.35
N ILE A 451 -30.70 31.90 4.20
CA ILE A 451 -29.65 31.93 5.23
C ILE A 451 -30.18 32.54 6.53
N SER A 452 -30.96 33.63 6.43
CA SER A 452 -31.51 34.32 7.60
C SER A 452 -32.57 33.48 8.33
N GLU A 453 -33.29 32.61 7.63
CA GLU A 453 -34.27 31.68 8.21
C GLU A 453 -33.54 30.54 8.95
N ARG A 454 -32.60 29.87 8.28
CA ARG A 454 -31.81 28.77 8.87
C ARG A 454 -30.97 29.22 10.08
N SER A 455 -30.42 30.43 10.04
CA SER A 455 -29.57 30.96 11.13
C SER A 455 -30.32 31.34 12.41
N LYS A 456 -31.66 31.37 12.39
CA LYS A 456 -32.53 31.67 13.55
C LYS A 456 -32.92 30.43 14.36
N GLY A 457 -32.37 29.25 14.04
CA GLY A 457 -32.71 27.98 14.67
C GLY A 457 -32.33 27.86 16.16
N ASN A 458 -33.35 27.86 17.02
CA ASN A 458 -33.34 27.45 18.43
C ASN A 458 -32.35 28.18 19.37
N GLU A 459 -32.69 29.42 19.77
CA GLU A 459 -32.47 29.86 21.16
C GLU A 459 -33.73 30.56 21.70
N VAL A 460 -34.48 29.85 22.55
CA VAL A 460 -35.35 30.49 23.54
C VAL A 460 -34.47 30.85 24.73
N ASN A 461 -33.93 32.07 24.73
CA ASN A 461 -33.70 32.89 25.93
C ASN A 461 -33.23 34.27 25.50
N ASP A 462 -34.14 35.24 25.64
CA ASP A 462 -33.89 36.64 25.34
C ASP A 462 -33.01 37.25 26.45
N THR A 463 -31.71 37.43 26.20
CA THR A 463 -30.88 38.40 26.94
C THR A 463 -29.55 38.71 26.24
N LEU A 464 -29.29 40.00 26.03
CA LEU A 464 -28.00 40.60 25.65
C LEU A 464 -27.45 40.23 24.26
N THR A 465 -28.03 40.85 23.23
CA THR A 465 -27.43 40.96 21.89
C THR A 465 -26.12 41.77 21.90
N PRO A 466 -24.98 41.22 21.45
CA PRO A 466 -23.86 42.03 20.96
C PRO A 466 -24.26 42.68 19.63
N ALA A 467 -23.75 43.87 19.34
CA ALA A 467 -24.08 44.59 18.11
C ALA A 467 -23.72 43.78 16.86
N VAL A 468 -24.72 43.59 15.98
CA VAL A 468 -24.53 42.98 14.66
C VAL A 468 -23.72 43.95 13.80
N THR A 469 -22.58 43.52 13.27
CA THR A 469 -21.93 44.19 12.14
C THR A 469 -22.71 43.89 10.87
N GLU A 470 -23.10 44.93 10.12
CA GLU A 470 -24.07 44.84 9.02
C GLU A 470 -23.67 43.89 7.86
N ASP A 471 -22.39 43.50 7.78
CA ASP A 471 -21.83 42.67 6.70
C ASP A 471 -21.83 41.15 6.93
N SER A 472 -22.11 40.65 8.14
CA SER A 472 -22.08 39.21 8.42
C SER A 472 -23.37 38.50 7.97
N TRP A 473 -23.25 37.42 7.19
CA TRP A 473 -24.40 36.66 6.70
C TRP A 473 -25.00 35.71 7.75
N SER A 474 -24.24 35.37 8.80
CA SER A 474 -24.72 34.55 9.93
C SER A 474 -24.15 35.11 11.23
N ALA A 475 -25.03 35.64 12.10
CA ALA A 475 -24.64 36.22 13.39
C ALA A 475 -24.07 35.17 14.36
N ASN A 476 -24.39 33.88 14.15
CA ASN A 476 -24.02 32.78 15.03
C ASN A 476 -22.80 31.98 14.53
N PHE A 477 -22.40 32.14 13.26
CA PHE A 477 -21.23 31.46 12.71
C PHE A 477 -19.95 31.95 13.40
N LYS A 478 -19.30 31.04 14.15
CA LYS A 478 -18.00 31.29 14.76
C LYS A 478 -16.95 30.40 14.08
N PRO A 479 -15.99 30.98 13.32
CA PRO A 479 -14.86 30.24 12.82
C PRO A 479 -14.13 29.49 13.95
N ARG A 480 -13.48 28.37 13.63
CA ARG A 480 -12.59 27.70 14.60
C ARG A 480 -11.46 28.64 15.04
N GLU A 481 -10.94 28.41 16.24
CA GLU A 481 -9.72 29.07 16.71
C GLU A 481 -8.56 28.76 15.74
N SER A 482 -7.81 29.79 15.34
CA SER A 482 -6.68 29.65 14.41
C SER A 482 -5.54 28.77 14.95
N VAL A 483 -5.45 28.66 16.28
CA VAL A 483 -4.52 27.75 16.98
C VAL A 483 -5.22 26.44 17.32
N GLU A 484 -4.71 25.34 16.79
CA GLU A 484 -5.19 24.01 17.16
C GLU A 484 -4.77 23.64 18.59
N LYS A 485 -5.69 23.77 19.54
CA LYS A 485 -5.55 23.13 20.85
C LYS A 485 -5.41 21.62 20.62
N VAL A 486 -4.24 21.07 20.97
CA VAL A 486 -3.95 19.63 20.85
C VAL A 486 -4.88 18.83 21.76
N ARG A 487 -5.99 18.35 21.20
CA ARG A 487 -7.06 17.60 21.87
C ARG A 487 -6.68 16.13 22.01
N ASN A 488 -5.99 15.80 23.09
CA ASN A 488 -5.79 14.42 23.52
C ASN A 488 -6.22 14.30 24.98
N CYS A 489 -6.99 13.26 25.31
CA CYS A 489 -7.47 12.97 26.67
C CYS A 489 -6.32 12.72 27.68
N THR A 490 -5.06 12.71 27.25
CA THR A 490 -3.85 12.65 28.07
C THR A 490 -3.47 13.96 28.74
N LYS A 491 -4.14 15.09 28.45
CA LYS A 491 -3.89 16.40 29.10
C LYS A 491 -4.77 16.70 30.31
N ILE A 492 -5.80 15.89 30.56
CA ILE A 492 -6.60 15.98 31.79
C ILE A 492 -5.67 15.71 32.97
N ASP A 493 -5.74 16.55 34.01
CA ASP A 493 -4.95 16.33 35.23
C ASP A 493 -5.20 14.90 35.74
N ARG A 494 -4.10 14.18 35.92
CA ARG A 494 -4.09 12.80 36.40
C ARG A 494 -4.77 12.70 37.77
N SER A 495 -4.69 13.73 38.61
CA SER A 495 -5.39 13.79 39.89
C SER A 495 -6.92 13.74 39.74
N VAL A 496 -7.47 14.37 38.70
CA VAL A 496 -8.91 14.37 38.41
C VAL A 496 -9.35 13.01 37.87
N VAL A 497 -8.55 12.41 36.98
CA VAL A 497 -8.81 11.06 36.45
C VAL A 497 -8.81 10.03 37.57
N GLU A 498 -7.80 10.05 38.45
CA GLU A 498 -7.68 9.11 39.58
C GLU A 498 -8.84 9.28 40.57
N LYS A 499 -9.25 10.51 40.90
CA LYS A 499 -10.46 10.76 41.72
C LYS A 499 -11.74 10.20 41.11
N ILE A 500 -12.00 10.44 39.82
CA ILE A 500 -13.20 9.92 39.14
C ILE A 500 -13.18 8.38 39.15
N VAL A 501 -12.02 7.77 38.89
CA VAL A 501 -11.85 6.31 38.92
C VAL A 501 -12.15 5.75 40.30
N SER A 502 -11.65 6.37 41.38
CA SER A 502 -11.92 5.94 42.76
C SER A 502 -13.40 6.07 43.14
N ILE A 503 -14.06 7.19 42.82
CA ILE A 503 -15.50 7.38 43.10
C ILE A 503 -16.35 6.32 42.40
N VAL A 504 -16.08 6.06 41.11
CA VAL A 504 -16.82 5.01 40.36
C VAL A 504 -16.50 3.61 40.89
N PHE A 505 -15.28 3.37 41.36
CA PHE A 505 -14.88 2.10 41.96
C PHE A 505 -15.59 1.84 43.30
N GLU A 506 -15.61 2.80 44.21
CA GLU A 506 -16.26 2.70 45.52
C GLU A 506 -17.79 2.51 45.39
N GLU A 507 -18.45 3.28 44.53
CA GLU A 507 -19.89 3.15 44.24
C GLU A 507 -20.25 1.74 43.73
N LEU A 508 -19.43 1.19 42.83
CA LEU A 508 -19.62 -0.19 42.35
C LEU A 508 -19.38 -1.22 43.46
N LEU A 509 -18.34 -1.02 44.28
CA LEU A 509 -17.97 -1.93 45.36
C LEU A 509 -19.02 -1.97 46.48
N ALA A 510 -19.66 -0.84 46.78
CA ALA A 510 -20.72 -0.72 47.79
C ALA A 510 -21.94 -1.62 47.49
N LYS A 511 -22.23 -1.89 46.21
CA LYS A 511 -23.33 -2.78 45.77
C LYS A 511 -22.97 -4.27 45.79
N ARG A 512 -22.17 -4.67 46.79
CA ARG A 512 -21.52 -5.96 47.03
C ARG A 512 -22.09 -7.17 46.25
N ARG A 513 -21.26 -7.78 45.42
CA ARG A 513 -21.55 -9.02 44.66
C ARG A 513 -20.37 -9.97 44.80
N ILE A 514 -20.61 -11.21 45.21
CA ILE A 514 -19.58 -12.26 45.27
C ILE A 514 -19.88 -13.23 44.12
N PRO A 515 -18.97 -13.43 43.14
CA PRO A 515 -19.15 -14.43 42.08
C PRO A 515 -19.01 -15.85 42.64
N ASP A 516 -19.80 -16.80 42.11
CA ASP A 516 -19.81 -18.20 42.56
C ASP A 516 -18.41 -18.84 42.50
N GLU A 517 -17.64 -18.52 41.45
CA GLU A 517 -16.25 -18.94 41.21
C GLU A 517 -15.27 -18.55 42.35
N PHE A 518 -15.58 -17.51 43.12
CA PHE A 518 -14.74 -16.97 44.20
C PHE A 518 -15.45 -17.00 45.57
N SER A 519 -16.56 -17.71 45.68
CA SER A 519 -17.35 -17.90 46.91
C SER A 519 -16.48 -18.31 48.12
N GLY A 520 -15.52 -19.21 47.94
CA GLY A 520 -14.59 -19.64 48.99
C GLY A 520 -13.56 -18.58 49.45
N ARG A 521 -13.40 -17.46 48.72
CA ARG A 521 -12.52 -16.33 49.09
C ARG A 521 -13.29 -15.04 49.45
N ASN A 522 -14.63 -15.04 49.39
CA ASN A 522 -15.50 -13.89 49.68
C ASN A 522 -15.19 -12.59 48.89
N TRP A 523 -14.48 -12.68 47.76
CA TRP A 523 -14.01 -11.52 47.00
C TRP A 523 -15.16 -10.72 46.39
N ASN A 524 -15.22 -9.41 46.67
CA ASN A 524 -16.30 -8.54 46.22
C ASN A 524 -16.08 -8.01 44.79
N ALA A 525 -16.76 -8.58 43.80
CA ALA A 525 -16.70 -8.15 42.40
C ALA A 525 -17.54 -6.90 42.06
N GLY A 526 -18.10 -6.21 43.07
CA GLY A 526 -18.95 -5.04 42.92
C GLY A 526 -20.27 -5.29 42.17
N GLY A 527 -21.24 -4.41 42.35
CA GLY A 527 -22.52 -4.45 41.62
C GLY A 527 -22.45 -3.81 40.24
N THR A 528 -23.63 -3.57 39.66
CA THR A 528 -23.81 -2.89 38.36
C THR A 528 -24.54 -1.56 38.56
N ILE A 529 -24.07 -0.50 37.90
CA ILE A 529 -24.64 0.85 37.98
C ILE A 529 -24.86 1.40 36.56
N THR A 530 -25.92 2.18 36.34
CA THR A 530 -26.16 2.87 35.06
C THR A 530 -25.24 4.07 34.91
N LEU A 531 -24.84 4.40 33.67
CA LEU A 531 -24.07 5.61 33.38
C LEU A 531 -24.75 6.89 33.89
N GLU A 532 -26.08 6.94 33.86
CA GLU A 532 -26.87 8.06 34.39
C GLU A 532 -26.73 8.22 35.91
N ALA A 533 -26.74 7.11 36.67
CA ALA A 533 -26.56 7.15 38.11
C ALA A 533 -25.12 7.55 38.49
N LEU A 534 -24.10 7.10 37.74
CA LEU A 534 -22.72 7.56 37.94
C LEU A 534 -22.53 9.06 37.66
N VAL A 535 -23.20 9.59 36.64
CA VAL A 535 -23.21 11.05 36.35
C VAL A 535 -23.87 11.85 37.49
N LYS A 536 -24.81 11.25 38.24
CA LYS A 536 -25.42 11.87 39.43
C LYS A 536 -24.56 11.74 40.70
N ALA A 537 -23.68 10.74 40.78
CA ALA A 537 -22.81 10.49 41.93
C ALA A 537 -21.46 11.24 41.87
N ILE A 538 -20.91 11.47 40.67
CA ILE A 538 -19.64 12.18 40.49
C ILE A 538 -19.86 13.70 40.64
N PRO A 539 -19.06 14.42 41.47
CA PRO A 539 -19.15 15.86 41.60
C PRO A 539 -19.05 16.61 40.26
N GLN A 540 -19.95 17.58 40.06
CA GLN A 540 -20.11 18.28 38.80
C GLN A 540 -18.83 19.00 38.33
N GLU A 541 -17.98 19.44 39.26
CA GLU A 541 -16.66 20.04 38.99
C GLU A 541 -15.78 19.12 38.12
N TYR A 542 -15.73 17.82 38.43
CA TYR A 542 -14.92 16.84 37.69
C TYR A 542 -15.54 16.50 36.34
N LEU A 543 -16.88 16.49 36.24
CA LEU A 543 -17.58 16.28 34.96
C LEU A 543 -17.44 17.48 34.01
N VAL A 544 -17.37 18.70 34.54
CA VAL A 544 -17.10 19.92 33.76
C VAL A 544 -15.63 19.94 33.30
N ALA A 545 -14.68 19.61 34.17
CA ALA A 545 -13.26 19.47 33.80
C ALA A 545 -13.05 18.40 32.71
N LEU A 546 -13.74 17.26 32.82
CA LEU A 546 -13.70 16.20 31.81
C LEU A 546 -14.23 16.70 30.45
N LYS A 547 -15.36 17.42 30.44
CA LYS A 547 -15.97 17.99 29.23
C LYS A 547 -15.14 19.11 28.60
N ALA A 548 -14.46 19.93 29.39
CA ALA A 548 -13.62 21.02 28.91
C ALA A 548 -12.48 20.51 28.01
N GLU A 549 -11.89 19.37 28.35
CA GLU A 549 -10.86 18.67 27.56
C GLU A 549 -11.46 17.63 26.57
N CYS A 550 -12.73 17.78 26.20
CA CYS A 550 -13.48 16.91 25.28
C CYS A 550 -13.56 15.42 25.70
N GLY A 551 -13.32 15.09 26.97
CA GLY A 551 -13.46 13.75 27.53
C GLY A 551 -14.92 13.42 27.90
N GLY A 552 -15.42 12.28 27.43
CA GLY A 552 -16.68 11.71 27.89
C GLY A 552 -16.46 10.69 29.01
N LEU A 553 -17.32 10.66 30.04
CA LEU A 553 -17.21 9.70 31.16
C LEU A 553 -17.17 8.24 30.66
N GLN A 554 -18.03 7.91 29.69
CA GLN A 554 -18.03 6.61 29.03
C GLN A 554 -16.69 6.29 28.33
N THR A 555 -16.03 7.29 27.74
CA THR A 555 -14.72 7.15 27.11
C THR A 555 -13.62 6.95 28.14
N LEU A 556 -13.65 7.69 29.26
CA LEU A 556 -12.72 7.54 30.38
C LEU A 556 -12.77 6.11 30.95
N LEU A 557 -13.97 5.60 31.21
CA LEU A 557 -14.18 4.24 31.73
C LEU A 557 -13.78 3.16 30.71
N ARG A 558 -14.02 3.38 29.41
CA ARG A 558 -13.55 2.50 28.33
C ARG A 558 -12.03 2.50 28.14
N ASN A 559 -11.36 3.61 28.41
CA ASN A 559 -9.89 3.66 28.39
C ASN A 559 -9.33 2.88 29.59
N ASN A 560 -9.96 3.01 30.76
CA ASN A 560 -9.69 2.23 31.98
C ASN A 560 -10.29 0.80 31.95
N HIS A 561 -10.28 0.15 30.79
CA HIS A 561 -10.77 -1.21 30.53
C HIS A 561 -10.19 -2.31 31.46
N GLN A 562 -9.04 -2.05 32.08
CA GLN A 562 -8.43 -2.95 33.07
C GLN A 562 -9.25 -3.05 34.38
N ILE A 563 -10.07 -2.04 34.69
CA ILE A 563 -10.88 -1.97 35.93
C ILE A 563 -12.38 -2.12 35.61
N PHE A 564 -12.87 -1.42 34.58
CA PHE A 564 -14.30 -1.30 34.30
C PHE A 564 -14.71 -2.01 33.00
N ARG A 565 -15.90 -2.64 33.04
CA ARG A 565 -16.61 -3.18 31.88
C ARG A 565 -17.86 -2.33 31.62
N VAL A 566 -17.96 -1.74 30.43
CA VAL A 566 -19.02 -0.80 30.05
C VAL A 566 -19.85 -1.36 28.88
N GLU A 567 -21.06 -1.84 29.16
CA GLU A 567 -21.93 -2.52 28.19
C GLU A 567 -23.38 -2.04 28.32
N LYS A 568 -24.09 -1.87 27.20
CA LYS A 568 -25.53 -1.54 27.16
C LYS A 568 -25.98 -0.37 28.09
N GLY A 569 -25.13 0.62 28.31
CA GLY A 569 -25.42 1.79 29.17
C GLY A 569 -25.13 1.58 30.67
N THR A 570 -24.62 0.41 31.07
CA THR A 570 -24.23 0.10 32.44
C THR A 570 -22.72 -0.09 32.58
N VAL A 571 -22.26 0.01 33.83
CA VAL A 571 -20.87 -0.14 34.25
C VAL A 571 -20.82 -1.16 35.39
N GLN A 572 -19.84 -2.04 35.35
CA GLN A 572 -19.51 -2.98 36.43
C GLN A 572 -17.98 -3.16 36.50
N LEU A 573 -17.46 -3.65 37.63
CA LEU A 573 -16.05 -4.03 37.73
C LEU A 573 -15.76 -5.25 36.85
N ARG A 574 -14.55 -5.31 36.28
CA ARG A 574 -14.05 -6.46 35.52
C ARG A 574 -13.41 -7.44 36.49
N ILE A 575 -13.80 -8.72 36.42
CA ILE A 575 -13.11 -9.79 37.15
C ILE A 575 -11.72 -9.98 36.52
N PRO A 576 -10.62 -10.05 37.32
CA PRO A 576 -9.29 -10.32 36.81
C PRO A 576 -9.22 -11.64 36.03
N THR A 577 -8.64 -11.60 34.82
CA THR A 577 -8.54 -12.75 33.91
C THR A 577 -7.29 -13.58 34.18
N LYS A 578 -7.40 -14.90 34.03
CA LYS A 578 -6.28 -15.84 34.17
C LYS A 578 -5.42 -15.88 32.91
N VAL A 579 -4.13 -16.16 33.04
CA VAL A 579 -3.20 -16.32 31.89
C VAL A 579 -3.71 -17.34 30.86
N SER A 580 -4.41 -18.39 31.30
CA SER A 580 -5.06 -19.41 30.47
C SER A 580 -6.25 -18.93 29.64
N ASP A 581 -6.89 -17.83 30.03
CA ASP A 581 -8.11 -17.36 29.39
C ASP A 581 -7.76 -16.71 28.05
N THR A 582 -8.34 -17.26 26.98
CA THR A 582 -8.13 -16.84 25.59
C THR A 582 -8.24 -15.32 25.41
N LEU A 583 -7.43 -14.78 24.50
CA LEU A 583 -7.39 -13.35 24.20
C LEU A 583 -8.79 -12.82 23.86
N ASP A 584 -9.25 -11.82 24.63
CA ASP A 584 -10.52 -11.09 24.42
C ASP A 584 -10.79 -10.89 22.92
N GLU A 585 -11.96 -11.28 22.41
CA GLU A 585 -12.32 -11.10 21.00
C GLU A 585 -12.21 -9.62 20.57
N ALA A 586 -12.45 -8.68 21.49
CA ALA A 586 -12.28 -7.25 21.26
C ALA A 586 -10.80 -6.83 21.09
N LEU A 587 -9.87 -7.56 21.71
CA LEU A 587 -8.43 -7.38 21.56
C LEU A 587 -7.94 -8.00 20.25
N VAL A 588 -8.36 -9.23 19.93
CA VAL A 588 -8.08 -9.88 18.64
C VAL A 588 -8.61 -9.03 17.47
N THR A 589 -9.82 -8.46 17.61
CA THR A 589 -10.41 -7.54 16.61
C THR A 589 -9.64 -6.23 16.47
N LYS A 590 -8.97 -5.75 17.53
CA LYS A 590 -8.04 -4.59 17.46
C LYS A 590 -6.69 -4.98 16.85
N MET A 591 -6.15 -6.15 17.17
CA MET A 591 -4.92 -6.69 16.59
C MET A 591 -5.03 -6.86 15.07
N LYS A 592 -6.22 -7.25 14.56
CA LYS A 592 -6.52 -7.29 13.11
C LYS A 592 -6.70 -5.92 12.44
N LYS A 593 -6.73 -4.81 13.18
CA LYS A 593 -7.05 -3.45 12.66
C LYS A 593 -5.92 -2.42 12.76
N VAL A 594 -4.79 -2.75 13.39
CA VAL A 594 -3.68 -1.81 13.62
C VAL A 594 -2.38 -2.45 13.11
N LYS A 595 -1.74 -1.86 12.09
CA LYS A 595 -0.56 -2.43 11.41
C LYS A 595 0.63 -2.71 12.35
N ASN A 596 0.76 -2.00 13.49
CA ASN A 596 1.88 -2.14 14.45
C ASN A 596 1.42 -2.45 15.90
N PHE A 597 0.79 -3.60 16.15
CA PHE A 597 0.45 -4.03 17.52
C PHE A 597 1.65 -4.71 18.23
N LYS A 598 2.37 -3.97 19.08
CA LYS A 598 3.35 -4.57 20.01
C LYS A 598 2.60 -5.43 21.05
N PRO A 599 2.96 -6.71 21.26
CA PRO A 599 2.32 -7.54 22.28
C PRO A 599 2.58 -6.95 23.67
N ILE A 600 1.51 -6.61 24.38
CA ILE A 600 1.61 -6.03 25.73
C ILE A 600 2.08 -7.13 26.68
N ASN A 601 3.32 -7.02 27.18
CA ASN A 601 3.80 -7.90 28.23
C ASN A 601 3.13 -7.50 29.57
N PHE A 602 1.97 -8.09 29.85
CA PHE A 602 1.15 -7.75 31.01
C PHE A 602 1.88 -7.93 32.35
N LYS A 603 2.91 -8.81 32.42
CA LYS A 603 3.77 -9.01 33.60
C LYS A 603 4.77 -7.88 33.88
N GLN A 604 4.91 -6.89 32.98
CA GLN A 604 5.64 -5.65 33.27
C GLN A 604 4.77 -4.60 33.99
N ARG A 605 3.45 -4.80 34.08
CA ARG A 605 2.54 -3.87 34.78
C ARG A 605 2.05 -4.47 36.09
N LEU A 606 2.06 -3.66 37.15
CA LEU A 606 1.48 -4.02 38.43
C LEU A 606 -0.03 -4.26 38.29
N CYS A 607 -0.54 -5.27 39.00
CA CYS A 607 -1.96 -5.60 39.02
C CYS A 607 -2.73 -4.53 39.79
N TRP A 608 -3.58 -3.78 39.09
CA TRP A 608 -4.35 -2.69 39.70
C TRP A 608 -5.23 -3.19 40.87
N PHE A 609 -5.85 -4.37 40.73
CA PHE A 609 -6.65 -4.98 41.80
C PHE A 609 -5.79 -5.43 43.00
N PHE A 610 -4.58 -5.93 42.77
CA PHE A 610 -3.68 -6.27 43.89
C PHE A 610 -3.29 -5.02 44.69
N THR A 611 -3.15 -3.88 44.02
CA THR A 611 -2.73 -2.62 44.66
C THR A 611 -3.87 -1.81 45.28
N ASN A 612 -5.08 -1.84 44.71
CA ASN A 612 -6.17 -0.91 45.05
C ASN A 612 -7.49 -1.57 45.50
N HIS A 613 -7.66 -2.89 45.34
CA HIS A 613 -8.86 -3.58 45.81
C HIS A 613 -8.70 -3.97 47.29
N PRO A 614 -9.68 -3.72 48.17
CA PRO A 614 -9.54 -4.04 49.61
C PRO A 614 -9.37 -5.54 49.88
N ASP A 615 -10.02 -6.40 49.08
CA ASP A 615 -9.83 -7.85 49.13
C ASP A 615 -8.60 -8.35 48.32
N GLY A 616 -7.77 -7.43 47.81
CA GLY A 616 -6.65 -7.72 46.91
C GLY A 616 -7.06 -8.30 45.55
N CYS A 617 -6.11 -8.92 44.85
CA CYS A 617 -6.38 -9.67 43.62
C CYS A 617 -6.89 -11.09 43.97
N PRO A 618 -8.00 -11.57 43.36
CA PRO A 618 -8.55 -12.88 43.67
C PRO A 618 -7.71 -14.04 43.10
N LEU A 619 -6.85 -13.75 42.11
CA LEU A 619 -5.94 -14.71 41.47
C LEU A 619 -4.60 -14.80 42.21
N VAL A 620 -3.94 -15.94 42.14
CA VAL A 620 -2.53 -16.08 42.56
C VAL A 620 -1.61 -15.47 41.50
N GLU A 621 -0.37 -15.11 41.85
CA GLU A 621 0.54 -14.41 40.93
C GLU A 621 0.84 -15.21 39.66
N SER A 622 1.00 -16.53 39.75
CA SER A 622 1.19 -17.41 38.58
C SER A 622 0.00 -17.40 37.61
N GLU A 623 -1.21 -17.16 38.11
CA GLU A 623 -2.44 -17.16 37.32
C GLU A 623 -2.84 -15.77 36.82
N CYS A 624 -2.48 -14.69 37.52
CA CYS A 624 -2.85 -13.33 37.12
C CYS A 624 -2.06 -12.87 35.89
N LYS A 625 -2.72 -12.26 34.90
CA LYS A 625 -2.02 -11.65 33.73
C LYS A 625 -1.04 -10.53 34.14
N PHE A 626 -1.24 -9.89 35.29
CA PHE A 626 -0.44 -8.77 35.79
C PHE A 626 0.51 -9.21 36.93
N ASN A 627 1.43 -8.31 37.33
CA ASN A 627 2.48 -8.56 38.33
C ASN A 627 2.02 -8.21 39.76
N HIS A 628 2.38 -9.04 40.77
CA HIS A 628 2.03 -8.81 42.19
C HIS A 628 3.22 -8.32 43.05
N GLY A 629 4.44 -8.23 42.50
CA GLY A 629 5.47 -7.31 42.99
C GLY A 629 6.59 -7.88 43.87
N THR A 630 6.83 -9.21 43.89
CA THR A 630 7.91 -9.81 44.69
C THR A 630 9.23 -10.00 43.92
N TYR A 631 10.34 -9.52 44.49
CA TYR A 631 11.72 -9.71 44.03
C TYR A 631 12.51 -10.63 44.97
N SER A 632 13.24 -11.62 44.42
CA SER A 632 14.40 -12.23 45.09
C SER A 632 15.36 -12.89 44.09
N LEU A 633 16.66 -12.58 44.20
CA LEU A 633 17.78 -13.09 43.41
C LEU A 633 18.36 -14.42 43.99
N PRO A 634 19.37 -15.09 43.37
CA PRO A 634 19.35 -16.55 43.24
C PRO A 634 20.23 -17.33 44.22
N THR A 635 19.85 -18.58 44.50
CA THR A 635 20.75 -19.62 45.06
C THR A 635 20.34 -21.04 44.68
N GLY A 636 21.32 -21.91 44.40
CA GLY A 636 21.33 -23.29 44.91
C GLY A 636 20.54 -24.38 44.16
N ARG A 637 21.28 -25.23 43.45
CA ARG A 637 20.89 -26.56 42.93
C ARG A 637 20.08 -27.39 43.94
N GLN A 638 19.11 -28.22 43.48
CA GLN A 638 19.25 -29.70 43.43
C GLN A 638 18.00 -30.47 42.92
N HIS A 639 18.27 -31.70 42.48
CA HIS A 639 17.37 -32.86 42.26
C HIS A 639 16.31 -32.89 41.14
N ALA A 640 16.76 -33.44 40.00
CA ALA A 640 16.23 -34.65 39.35
C ALA A 640 14.75 -35.08 39.59
N GLY A 641 13.96 -35.04 38.50
CA GLY A 641 12.68 -35.74 38.35
C GLY A 641 12.33 -35.85 36.86
N LYS A 642 11.96 -37.05 36.38
CA LYS A 642 11.67 -37.31 34.96
C LYS A 642 10.27 -36.83 34.56
N SER A 643 10.14 -36.11 33.46
CA SER A 643 8.93 -36.17 32.60
C SER A 643 9.17 -35.58 31.20
N GLU A 644 8.62 -36.28 30.22
CA GLU A 644 8.33 -35.99 28.80
C GLU A 644 8.70 -34.61 28.22
N HIS A 645 9.49 -34.63 27.14
CA HIS A 645 9.88 -33.44 26.38
C HIS A 645 8.68 -32.79 25.66
N ARG A 646 8.34 -31.58 26.10
CA ARG A 646 7.68 -30.56 25.27
C ARG A 646 8.61 -29.35 25.21
N VAL A 647 9.19 -29.09 24.04
CA VAL A 647 10.20 -28.03 23.87
C VAL A 647 9.51 -26.66 23.85
N GLU A 648 9.64 -25.91 24.94
CA GLU A 648 9.36 -24.47 24.94
C GLU A 648 10.52 -23.75 24.22
N HIS A 649 10.26 -23.27 23.00
CA HIS A 649 11.23 -22.47 22.27
C HIS A 649 11.28 -21.04 22.83
N THR A 650 12.27 -20.76 23.68
CA THR A 650 12.66 -19.38 24.02
C THR A 650 13.27 -18.70 22.81
N MET A 651 12.62 -17.67 22.26
CA MET A 651 13.18 -16.87 21.17
C MET A 651 14.46 -16.16 21.62
N VAL A 652 15.50 -16.22 20.78
CA VAL A 652 16.81 -15.62 21.05
C VAL A 652 16.88 -14.25 20.37
N GLU A 653 17.08 -13.18 21.13
CA GLU A 653 17.27 -11.84 20.57
C GLU A 653 18.71 -11.67 20.05
N ILE A 654 18.91 -11.90 18.76
CA ILE A 654 20.20 -11.75 18.06
C ILE A 654 20.57 -10.25 17.99
N LYS A 655 21.85 -9.89 18.13
CA LYS A 655 22.31 -8.49 17.98
C LYS A 655 23.18 -8.25 16.74
N SER A 656 23.91 -9.24 16.26
CA SER A 656 24.63 -9.17 14.97
C SER A 656 24.33 -10.36 14.08
N PHE A 657 24.15 -10.09 12.78
CA PHE A 657 24.12 -11.12 11.74
C PHE A 657 25.44 -11.12 10.98
N VAL A 658 26.00 -12.31 10.78
CA VAL A 658 27.24 -12.52 10.00
C VAL A 658 26.88 -13.44 8.84
N PHE A 659 26.68 -12.84 7.67
CA PHE A 659 26.58 -13.59 6.44
C PHE A 659 27.97 -14.10 6.08
N PHE A 660 28.08 -15.38 5.71
CA PHE A 660 29.35 -15.94 5.29
C PHE A 660 29.19 -17.07 4.29
N ASP A 661 30.22 -17.24 3.47
CA ASP A 661 30.32 -18.25 2.43
C ASP A 661 31.78 -18.77 2.34
N LEU A 662 31.96 -20.00 1.84
CA LEU A 662 33.24 -20.69 1.74
C LEU A 662 33.43 -21.31 0.35
N GLU A 663 34.44 -20.84 -0.38
CA GLU A 663 34.94 -21.58 -1.53
C GLU A 663 35.93 -22.67 -1.13
N THR A 664 35.91 -23.77 -1.88
CA THR A 664 36.58 -25.01 -1.45
C THR A 664 37.17 -25.84 -2.60
N THR A 665 38.11 -26.72 -2.26
CA THR A 665 38.75 -27.67 -3.20
C THR A 665 37.77 -28.57 -3.95
N GLY A 666 36.59 -28.83 -3.40
CA GLY A 666 35.63 -29.79 -3.95
C GLY A 666 34.53 -30.14 -2.96
N ILE A 667 33.49 -30.81 -3.44
CA ILE A 667 32.30 -31.09 -2.62
C ILE A 667 32.64 -32.15 -1.54
N PRO A 668 32.35 -31.91 -0.24
CA PRO A 668 32.80 -32.77 0.86
C PRO A 668 32.52 -34.27 0.73
N HIS A 669 31.35 -34.65 0.21
CA HIS A 669 31.01 -36.08 0.04
C HIS A 669 31.74 -36.76 -1.13
N LEU A 670 32.18 -35.99 -2.14
CA LEU A 670 33.00 -36.49 -3.26
C LEU A 670 34.49 -36.56 -2.88
N GLU A 671 34.94 -35.70 -1.96
CA GLU A 671 36.32 -35.67 -1.46
C GLU A 671 36.57 -36.52 -0.19
N HIS A 672 35.64 -37.40 0.17
CA HIS A 672 35.69 -38.20 1.42
C HIS A 672 35.93 -37.34 2.68
N PHE A 673 35.32 -36.16 2.73
CA PHE A 673 35.41 -35.17 3.81
C PHE A 673 36.85 -34.66 4.09
N ARG A 674 37.71 -34.70 3.05
CA ARG A 674 39.07 -34.14 3.06
C ARG A 674 39.16 -32.72 2.46
N THR A 675 38.02 -32.14 2.11
CA THR A 675 37.85 -30.79 1.54
C THR A 675 38.55 -29.70 2.35
N LYS A 676 39.15 -28.76 1.63
CA LYS A 676 39.88 -27.61 2.17
C LYS A 676 39.23 -26.32 1.70
N ILE A 677 39.22 -25.31 2.58
CA ILE A 677 38.77 -23.96 2.28
C ILE A 677 39.85 -23.30 1.41
N THR A 678 39.44 -22.63 0.33
CA THR A 678 40.29 -21.85 -0.58
C THR A 678 39.98 -20.36 -0.51
N GLU A 679 38.74 -19.99 -0.20
CA GLU A 679 38.33 -18.62 0.13
C GLU A 679 37.31 -18.65 1.28
N LEU A 680 37.35 -17.67 2.16
CA LEU A 680 36.34 -17.41 3.20
C LEU A 680 35.97 -15.95 3.12
N SER A 681 34.67 -15.65 3.04
CA SER A 681 34.18 -14.27 3.22
C SER A 681 33.14 -14.21 4.33
N MET A 682 33.24 -13.19 5.17
CA MET A 682 32.30 -12.85 6.24
C MET A 682 31.92 -11.38 6.14
N VAL A 683 30.63 -11.10 6.00
CA VAL A 683 30.06 -9.75 6.02
C VAL A 683 29.08 -9.65 7.18
N ALA A 684 29.38 -8.79 8.15
CA ALA A 684 28.59 -8.64 9.37
C ALA A 684 27.94 -7.26 9.49
N CYS A 685 26.74 -7.22 10.06
CA CYS A 685 26.03 -6.01 10.42
C CYS A 685 25.28 -6.19 11.74
N ALA A 686 24.96 -5.07 12.41
CA ALA A 686 24.04 -5.08 13.54
C ALA A 686 22.62 -5.41 13.05
N ARG A 687 21.83 -6.07 13.90
CA ARG A 687 20.41 -6.39 13.63
C ARG A 687 19.60 -5.15 13.29
N GLU A 688 19.86 -4.03 13.96
CA GLU A 688 19.20 -2.74 13.70
C GLU A 688 19.48 -2.31 12.27
N HIS A 689 20.76 -2.22 11.87
CA HIS A 689 21.14 -1.87 10.50
C HIS A 689 20.62 -2.85 9.43
N LEU A 690 20.41 -4.13 9.74
CA LEU A 690 19.79 -5.10 8.83
C LEU A 690 18.28 -4.86 8.63
N LEU A 691 17.60 -4.29 9.63
CA LEU A 691 16.18 -3.92 9.59
C LEU A 691 15.95 -2.52 9.01
N GLU A 692 16.91 -1.61 9.23
CA GLU A 692 16.97 -0.27 8.62
C GLU A 692 17.33 -0.34 7.12
N SER A 693 18.17 -1.31 6.73
CA SER A 693 18.48 -1.56 5.32
C SER A 693 17.27 -2.05 4.54
N SER A 694 17.12 -1.50 3.33
CA SER A 694 15.82 -1.49 2.67
C SER A 694 15.89 -2.04 1.23
N THR A 695 16.81 -1.56 0.39
CA THR A 695 17.27 -2.24 -0.86
C THR A 695 18.78 -2.23 -1.06
N GLU A 696 19.50 -1.48 -0.23
CA GLU A 696 20.95 -1.37 -0.27
C GLU A 696 21.57 -2.04 0.95
N LEU A 697 22.79 -2.56 0.78
CA LEU A 697 23.58 -3.14 1.85
C LEU A 697 23.81 -2.12 2.98
N PRO A 698 23.77 -2.52 4.26
CA PRO A 698 23.97 -1.62 5.37
C PRO A 698 25.27 -0.83 5.24
N ARG A 699 25.20 0.50 5.43
CA ARG A 699 26.39 1.35 5.34
C ARG A 699 27.45 0.98 6.38
N VAL A 700 27.03 0.50 7.54
CA VAL A 700 27.90 0.00 8.61
C VAL A 700 27.97 -1.52 8.53
N THR A 701 28.93 -2.01 7.74
CA THR A 701 29.31 -3.42 7.67
C THR A 701 30.73 -3.62 8.15
N HIS A 702 30.97 -4.75 8.81
CA HIS A 702 32.29 -5.34 8.94
C HIS A 702 32.47 -6.36 7.82
N LYS A 703 33.69 -6.47 7.29
CA LYS A 703 34.05 -7.44 6.26
C LYS A 703 35.38 -8.11 6.61
N LEU A 704 35.47 -9.41 6.38
CA LEU A 704 36.68 -10.21 6.41
C LEU A 704 36.64 -11.16 5.22
N SER A 705 37.51 -10.96 4.23
CA SER A 705 37.69 -11.89 3.11
C SER A 705 39.13 -12.38 3.09
N LEU A 706 39.33 -13.70 2.99
CA LEU A 706 40.62 -14.36 3.11
C LEU A 706 40.74 -15.49 2.08
N CYS A 707 41.79 -15.47 1.26
CA CYS A 707 42.19 -16.59 0.42
C CYS A 707 43.19 -17.50 1.15
N PHE A 708 43.21 -18.79 0.81
CA PHE A 708 44.09 -19.77 1.45
C PHE A 708 44.72 -20.72 0.44
N ASN A 709 45.99 -21.08 0.66
CA ASN A 709 46.55 -22.27 0.03
C ASN A 709 45.93 -23.53 0.67
N PRO A 710 45.15 -24.35 -0.08
CA PRO A 710 44.50 -25.52 0.49
C PRO A 710 45.47 -26.66 0.85
N LEU A 711 46.73 -26.62 0.37
CA LEU A 711 47.71 -27.72 0.43
C LEU A 711 47.15 -29.04 -0.15
N ARG A 712 46.30 -28.91 -1.16
CA ARG A 712 45.57 -30.00 -1.83
C ARG A 712 45.15 -29.52 -3.22
N MET A 713 45.14 -30.42 -4.20
CA MET A 713 44.61 -30.09 -5.53
C MET A 713 43.15 -29.64 -5.44
N ILE A 714 42.84 -28.49 -6.03
CA ILE A 714 41.48 -28.03 -6.29
C ILE A 714 40.94 -28.87 -7.45
N THR A 715 39.71 -29.38 -7.31
CA THR A 715 39.07 -30.17 -8.35
C THR A 715 38.72 -29.29 -9.55
N LEU A 716 38.77 -29.84 -10.76
CA LEU A 716 38.48 -29.09 -12.00
C LEU A 716 37.11 -28.38 -11.94
N GLY A 717 36.10 -29.02 -11.34
CA GLY A 717 34.78 -28.42 -11.15
C GLY A 717 34.79 -27.22 -10.19
N SER A 718 35.51 -27.29 -9.07
CA SER A 718 35.70 -26.14 -8.18
C SER A 718 36.47 -25.01 -8.86
N SER A 719 37.55 -25.30 -9.58
CA SER A 719 38.30 -24.25 -10.30
C SER A 719 37.48 -23.60 -11.43
N GLN A 720 36.62 -24.35 -12.10
CA GLN A 720 35.70 -23.83 -13.13
C GLN A 720 34.58 -22.96 -12.54
N ALA A 721 34.08 -23.29 -11.36
CA ALA A 721 33.09 -22.47 -10.66
C ALA A 721 33.71 -21.18 -10.10
N THR A 722 34.78 -21.33 -9.32
CA THR A 722 35.35 -20.26 -8.48
C THR A 722 36.37 -19.35 -9.18
N GLY A 723 36.98 -19.85 -10.26
CA GLY A 723 38.17 -19.23 -10.84
C GLY A 723 39.43 -19.33 -9.96
N LEU A 724 39.40 -20.11 -8.88
CA LEU A 724 40.56 -20.35 -8.01
C LEU A 724 41.35 -21.58 -8.47
N TYR A 725 42.66 -21.41 -8.58
CA TYR A 725 43.61 -22.42 -9.03
C TYR A 725 44.77 -22.57 -8.03
N ASN A 726 45.44 -23.72 -8.05
CA ASN A 726 46.49 -24.03 -7.07
C ASN A 726 47.75 -23.17 -7.21
N ASP A 727 48.06 -22.72 -8.42
CA ASP A 727 49.15 -21.79 -8.75
C ASP A 727 48.83 -20.36 -8.31
N LEU A 728 47.59 -19.91 -8.52
CA LEU A 728 47.11 -18.60 -8.03
C LEU A 728 47.20 -18.50 -6.51
N LEU A 729 46.90 -19.58 -5.80
CA LEU A 729 46.91 -19.67 -4.34
C LEU A 729 48.22 -20.22 -3.76
N GLU A 730 49.25 -20.47 -4.57
CA GLU A 730 50.48 -21.16 -4.12
C GLU A 730 51.19 -20.39 -3.00
N LYS A 731 51.27 -19.07 -3.14
CA LYS A 731 51.99 -18.17 -2.22
C LYS A 731 51.15 -17.72 -1.02
N GLU A 732 49.86 -18.03 -1.01
CA GLU A 732 48.97 -17.69 0.10
C GLU A 732 49.23 -18.59 1.31
N SER A 733 48.88 -18.09 2.50
CA SER A 733 48.98 -18.88 3.71
C SER A 733 47.89 -19.97 3.73
N LYS A 734 48.18 -21.12 4.34
CA LYS A 734 47.16 -22.15 4.60
C LYS A 734 46.18 -21.66 5.66
N PHE A 735 44.99 -22.27 5.74
CA PHE A 735 44.10 -22.08 6.88
C PHE A 735 44.78 -22.60 8.17
N ASP A 736 45.23 -21.69 9.03
CA ASP A 736 46.06 -21.96 10.22
C ASP A 736 45.52 -21.27 11.48
N ALA A 737 46.27 -21.36 12.58
CA ALA A 737 45.89 -20.76 13.86
C ALA A 737 45.72 -19.23 13.79
N ASN A 738 46.49 -18.53 12.94
CA ASN A 738 46.36 -17.09 12.76
C ASN A 738 45.06 -16.75 12.02
N ALA A 739 44.74 -17.51 10.97
CA ALA A 739 43.45 -17.38 10.27
C ALA A 739 42.27 -17.65 11.20
N GLY A 740 42.36 -18.68 12.04
CA GLY A 740 41.34 -18.99 13.05
C GLY A 740 41.17 -17.87 14.08
N GLU A 741 42.26 -17.36 14.63
CA GLU A 741 42.21 -16.27 15.61
C GLU A 741 41.72 -14.96 14.98
N MET A 742 42.03 -14.67 13.71
CA MET A 742 41.43 -13.53 12.98
C MET A 742 39.90 -13.65 12.90
N VAL A 743 39.35 -14.81 12.55
CA VAL A 743 37.89 -15.04 12.52
C VAL A 743 37.29 -14.91 13.92
N LYS A 744 37.95 -15.46 14.95
CA LYS A 744 37.50 -15.37 16.34
C LYS A 744 37.46 -13.91 16.83
N LEU A 745 38.56 -13.15 16.66
CA LEU A 745 38.65 -11.74 17.03
C LEU A 745 37.68 -10.86 16.23
N TYR A 746 37.45 -11.19 14.96
CA TYR A 746 36.43 -10.56 14.12
C TYR A 746 35.04 -10.74 14.73
N LEU A 747 34.67 -11.96 15.14
CA LEU A 747 33.40 -12.25 15.80
C LEU A 747 33.30 -11.60 17.19
N GLU A 748 34.35 -11.66 18.02
CA GLU A 748 34.38 -11.06 19.36
C GLU A 748 34.20 -9.53 19.35
N ARG A 749 34.50 -8.87 18.21
CA ARG A 749 34.28 -7.44 18.01
C ARG A 749 32.80 -7.06 17.74
N LEU A 750 31.94 -8.03 17.43
CA LEU A 750 30.54 -7.79 17.07
C LEU A 750 29.62 -7.73 18.30
N GLN A 751 28.43 -7.17 18.13
CA GLN A 751 27.42 -7.12 19.19
C GLN A 751 26.85 -8.52 19.44
N LYS A 752 26.89 -8.98 20.68
CA LYS A 752 26.43 -10.30 21.12
C LYS A 752 24.96 -10.27 21.56
N PRO A 753 24.16 -11.33 21.33
CA PRO A 753 24.51 -12.60 20.67
C PRO A 753 24.69 -12.46 19.15
N ILE A 754 25.52 -13.33 18.57
CA ILE A 754 25.86 -13.29 17.14
C ILE A 754 25.20 -14.48 16.43
N CYS A 755 24.65 -14.28 15.24
CA CYS A 755 24.12 -15.35 14.40
C CYS A 755 24.85 -15.43 13.05
N LEU A 756 25.46 -16.58 12.76
CA LEU A 756 25.99 -16.90 11.44
C LEU A 756 24.87 -17.27 10.46
N VAL A 757 24.93 -16.75 9.25
CA VAL A 757 23.99 -17.02 8.16
C VAL A 757 24.77 -17.52 6.95
N ALA A 758 24.44 -18.71 6.46
CA ALA A 758 24.98 -19.28 5.23
C ALA A 758 23.86 -19.95 4.43
N HIS A 759 24.07 -20.19 3.13
CA HIS A 759 23.08 -20.80 2.25
C HIS A 759 23.33 -22.31 2.11
N ASN A 760 22.43 -23.15 2.63
CA ASN A 760 22.65 -24.59 2.80
C ASN A 760 23.77 -24.93 3.83
N GLY A 761 24.09 -23.97 4.72
CA GLY A 761 25.16 -24.05 5.70
C GLY A 761 25.10 -25.23 6.67
N ASN A 762 23.89 -25.74 6.97
CA ASN A 762 23.73 -26.95 7.82
C ASN A 762 24.33 -28.22 7.18
N ARG A 763 24.59 -28.20 5.88
CA ARG A 763 25.15 -29.33 5.12
C ARG A 763 26.55 -29.07 4.59
N PHE A 764 27.08 -27.86 4.75
CA PHE A 764 28.32 -27.41 4.14
C PHE A 764 29.10 -26.49 5.09
N ASP A 765 28.80 -25.18 5.09
CA ASP A 765 29.62 -24.12 5.66
C ASP A 765 29.87 -24.26 7.16
N PHE A 766 28.81 -24.41 7.96
CA PHE A 766 28.92 -24.50 9.41
C PHE A 766 29.72 -25.74 9.84
N VAL A 767 29.58 -26.85 9.10
CA VAL A 767 30.28 -28.09 9.39
C VAL A 767 31.76 -27.98 9.01
N LEU A 768 32.06 -27.40 7.84
CA LEU A 768 33.42 -27.28 7.33
C LEU A 768 34.24 -26.28 8.16
N LEU A 769 33.68 -25.09 8.43
CA LEU A 769 34.33 -24.08 9.27
C LEU A 769 34.64 -24.63 10.66
N LYS A 770 33.66 -25.29 11.32
CA LYS A 770 33.85 -25.92 12.63
C LYS A 770 34.94 -27.01 12.60
N GLN A 771 34.98 -27.83 11.56
CA GLN A 771 36.01 -28.87 11.41
C GLN A 771 37.42 -28.29 11.26
N HIS A 772 37.59 -27.19 10.51
CA HIS A 772 38.91 -26.54 10.37
C HIS A 772 39.32 -25.83 11.65
N MET A 773 38.43 -25.07 12.32
CA MET A 773 38.69 -24.42 13.61
C MET A 773 39.15 -25.42 14.69
N LEU A 774 38.46 -26.56 14.82
CA LEU A 774 38.83 -27.61 15.76
C LEU A 774 40.20 -28.25 15.43
N ARG A 775 40.56 -28.40 14.15
CA ARG A 775 41.86 -28.95 13.72
C ARG A 775 43.04 -28.03 14.04
N ILE A 776 42.83 -26.71 14.06
CA ILE A 776 43.86 -25.71 14.41
C ILE A 776 43.86 -25.34 15.90
N GLY A 777 42.94 -25.90 16.69
CA GLY A 777 42.85 -25.67 18.13
C GLY A 777 42.20 -24.34 18.54
N VAL A 778 41.52 -23.65 17.62
CA VAL A 778 40.82 -22.38 17.90
C VAL A 778 39.36 -22.67 18.23
N LEU A 779 38.89 -22.16 19.38
CA LEU A 779 37.50 -22.26 19.82
C LEU A 779 36.78 -20.94 19.52
N LEU A 780 35.64 -21.01 18.84
CA LEU A 780 34.77 -19.86 18.61
C LEU A 780 33.92 -19.54 19.86
N PRO A 781 33.35 -18.33 19.98
CA PRO A 781 32.57 -17.93 21.15
C PRO A 781 31.36 -18.84 21.41
N ALA A 782 31.10 -19.16 22.68
CA ALA A 782 29.99 -20.04 23.09
C ALA A 782 28.59 -19.41 22.89
N ASP A 783 28.53 -18.07 22.79
CA ASP A 783 27.33 -17.27 22.51
C ASP A 783 27.09 -17.04 21.00
N LEU A 784 27.66 -17.89 20.17
CA LEU A 784 27.51 -17.93 18.73
C LEU A 784 26.36 -18.86 18.32
N TYR A 785 25.42 -18.33 17.55
CA TYR A 785 24.30 -19.05 16.95
C TYR A 785 24.51 -19.19 15.44
N CYS A 786 23.74 -20.05 14.78
CA CYS A 786 23.67 -20.12 13.33
C CYS A 786 22.27 -20.45 12.81
N VAL A 787 21.97 -19.97 11.60
CA VAL A 787 20.72 -20.27 10.88
C VAL A 787 21.00 -20.51 9.39
N ASP A 788 20.47 -21.60 8.85
CA ASP A 788 20.55 -21.90 7.42
C ASP A 788 19.45 -21.13 6.68
N SER A 789 19.86 -20.35 5.68
CA SER A 789 18.93 -19.51 4.92
C SER A 789 18.09 -20.29 3.90
N LEU A 790 18.51 -21.49 3.49
CA LEU A 790 17.78 -22.32 2.52
C LEU A 790 16.36 -22.72 3.03
N PRO A 791 16.19 -23.28 4.25
CA PRO A 791 14.86 -23.49 4.80
C PRO A 791 14.15 -22.17 5.16
N ALA A 792 14.88 -21.12 5.54
CA ALA A 792 14.32 -19.81 5.85
C ALA A 792 13.53 -19.25 4.67
N PHE A 793 14.15 -19.11 3.49
CA PHE A 793 13.49 -18.52 2.33
C PHE A 793 12.35 -19.39 1.77
N ARG A 794 12.40 -20.72 1.93
CA ARG A 794 11.26 -21.60 1.60
C ARG A 794 10.03 -21.30 2.45
N GLN A 795 10.21 -21.10 3.75
CA GLN A 795 9.11 -20.75 4.64
C GLN A 795 8.65 -19.31 4.41
N ILE A 796 9.59 -18.36 4.28
CA ILE A 796 9.28 -16.95 4.03
C ILE A 796 8.48 -16.79 2.74
N GLU A 797 8.89 -17.40 1.62
CA GLU A 797 8.09 -17.36 0.37
C GLU A 797 6.69 -17.97 0.58
N SER A 798 6.57 -19.11 1.25
CA SER A 798 5.25 -19.74 1.50
C SER A 798 4.34 -18.87 2.38
N ASP A 799 4.89 -18.17 3.37
CA ASP A 799 4.14 -17.26 4.22
C ASP A 799 3.82 -15.94 3.49
N VAL A 800 4.66 -15.47 2.55
CA VAL A 800 4.32 -14.40 1.60
C VAL A 800 3.09 -14.80 0.79
N GLU A 801 3.14 -15.97 0.15
CA GLU A 801 2.07 -16.49 -0.71
C GLU A 801 0.77 -16.70 0.09
N ARG A 802 0.83 -17.29 1.29
CA ARG A 802 -0.37 -17.48 2.14
C ARG A 802 -0.99 -16.15 2.56
N SER A 803 -0.17 -15.18 3.00
CA SER A 803 -0.67 -13.85 3.39
C SER A 803 -1.28 -13.08 2.22
N TYR A 804 -0.79 -13.30 0.98
CA TYR A 804 -1.35 -12.74 -0.26
C TYR A 804 -2.75 -13.28 -0.58
N PHE A 805 -3.08 -14.54 -0.23
CA PHE A 805 -4.44 -15.07 -0.41
C PHE A 805 -5.39 -14.67 0.73
N GLU A 806 -4.95 -14.70 1.99
CA GLU A 806 -5.82 -14.43 3.16
C GLU A 806 -6.25 -12.96 3.30
N HIS A 807 -5.51 -12.00 2.75
CA HIS A 807 -5.82 -10.55 2.87
C HIS A 807 -6.61 -9.96 1.70
N ASN A 808 -6.98 -10.75 0.69
CA ASN A 808 -7.56 -10.23 -0.56
C ASN A 808 -9.10 -10.10 -0.58
N GLU A 809 -9.80 -10.44 0.52
CA GLU A 809 -11.18 -10.02 0.78
C GLU A 809 -11.26 -8.51 1.11
N GLY A 810 -10.86 -7.66 0.16
CA GLY A 810 -11.29 -6.26 0.09
C GLY A 810 -10.27 -5.16 0.39
N LEU A 811 -9.19 -5.04 -0.39
CA LEU A 811 -8.60 -3.74 -0.79
C LEU A 811 -7.71 -3.85 -2.05
N ASP A 812 -7.28 -2.73 -2.63
CA ASP A 812 -6.85 -2.67 -4.03
C ASP A 812 -5.43 -3.19 -4.32
N SER A 813 -5.31 -4.06 -5.33
CA SER A 813 -4.13 -4.88 -5.64
C SER A 813 -3.00 -4.14 -6.36
N GLU A 814 -2.75 -2.89 -5.99
CA GLU A 814 -1.56 -2.10 -6.39
C GLU A 814 -0.94 -1.35 -5.19
N ILE A 815 -1.59 -1.40 -4.04
CA ILE A 815 -1.15 -0.73 -2.82
C ILE A 815 0.08 -1.42 -2.17
N PRO A 816 0.24 -2.77 -2.13
CA PRO A 816 1.31 -3.39 -1.34
C PRO A 816 2.75 -3.06 -1.72
N GLU A 817 3.09 -2.98 -3.02
CA GLU A 817 4.47 -2.71 -3.47
C GLU A 817 4.90 -1.27 -3.14
N LEU A 818 3.97 -0.32 -3.35
CA LEU A 818 4.18 1.09 -3.05
C LEU A 818 4.04 1.39 -1.55
N GLU A 819 3.16 0.71 -0.81
CA GLU A 819 3.15 0.77 0.65
C GLU A 819 4.45 0.23 1.23
N TYR A 820 5.01 -0.87 0.69
CA TYR A 820 6.28 -1.41 1.15
C TYR A 820 7.44 -0.44 0.89
N GLN A 821 7.48 0.17 -0.30
CA GLN A 821 8.49 1.18 -0.64
C GLN A 821 8.33 2.49 0.17
N ALA A 822 7.11 2.95 0.45
CA ALA A 822 6.88 4.18 1.20
C ALA A 822 6.90 4.01 2.72
N LEU A 823 6.53 2.83 3.25
CA LEU A 823 6.80 2.49 4.65
C LEU A 823 8.31 2.53 4.90
N ARG A 824 9.12 1.94 4.02
CA ARG A 824 10.58 2.05 4.09
C ARG A 824 11.08 3.49 4.06
N VAL A 825 10.65 4.32 3.10
CA VAL A 825 11.09 5.72 3.02
C VAL A 825 10.60 6.57 4.21
N MET A 826 9.41 6.31 4.75
CA MET A 826 8.94 6.99 5.96
C MET A 826 9.63 6.48 7.23
N GLU A 827 9.96 5.20 7.33
CA GLU A 827 10.70 4.61 8.45
C GLU A 827 12.17 5.10 8.44
N GLU A 828 12.79 5.24 7.26
CA GLU A 828 14.08 5.93 7.03
C GLU A 828 14.04 7.41 7.47
N LEU A 829 12.95 8.14 7.18
CA LEU A 829 12.79 9.57 7.52
C LEU A 829 12.41 9.81 9.00
N GLU A 830 11.57 8.97 9.61
CA GLU A 830 11.26 9.05 11.04
C GLU A 830 12.49 8.71 11.88
N GLN A 831 13.27 7.69 11.50
CA GLN A 831 14.55 7.36 12.13
C GLN A 831 15.56 8.51 11.99
N ALA A 832 15.69 9.14 10.82
CA ALA A 832 16.57 10.30 10.63
C ALA A 832 16.16 11.51 11.50
N ASN A 833 14.86 11.75 11.67
CA ASN A 833 14.32 12.90 12.40
C ASN A 833 14.35 12.72 13.92
N ASP A 834 14.15 11.50 14.43
CA ASP A 834 14.35 11.21 15.85
C ASP A 834 15.85 11.09 16.19
N TRP A 835 16.70 10.52 15.33
CA TRP A 835 18.16 10.55 15.47
C TRP A 835 18.72 11.98 15.53
N LEU A 836 18.17 12.92 14.76
CA LEU A 836 18.52 14.35 14.84
C LEU A 836 18.18 14.96 16.21
N LYS A 837 17.03 14.61 16.80
CA LYS A 837 16.62 15.07 18.14
C LYS A 837 17.40 14.40 19.27
N GLU A 838 17.74 13.12 19.12
CA GLU A 838 18.59 12.37 20.04
C GLU A 838 20.01 12.98 20.07
N ARG A 839 20.60 13.27 18.90
CA ARG A 839 21.92 13.91 18.81
C ARG A 839 21.95 15.35 19.31
N GLN A 840 20.84 16.10 19.23
CA GLN A 840 20.72 17.42 19.86
C GLN A 840 20.73 17.35 21.40
N LYS A 841 20.34 16.23 22.02
CA LYS A 841 20.39 16.04 23.48
C LYS A 841 21.70 15.45 24.00
N ILE A 842 22.50 14.79 23.15
CA ILE A 842 23.69 14.04 23.57
C ILE A 842 24.98 14.87 23.49
N ASN A 843 24.98 16.05 22.86
CA ASN A 843 26.21 16.80 22.54
C ASN A 843 26.49 18.02 23.46
N GLU A 844 26.52 17.85 24.78
CA GLU A 844 26.96 18.92 25.71
C GLU A 844 28.50 19.06 25.84
N ASN A 845 29.30 18.10 25.35
CA ASN A 845 30.74 18.02 25.65
C ASN A 845 31.70 18.15 24.43
N THR A 846 31.35 18.90 23.36
CA THR A 846 32.25 19.09 22.19
C THR A 846 32.36 20.57 21.74
N PRO A 847 33.56 21.12 21.39
CA PRO A 847 33.76 22.58 21.23
C PRO A 847 33.15 23.25 19.98
N HIS A 848 33.02 24.59 20.06
CA HIS A 848 32.21 25.45 19.17
C HIS A 848 32.62 25.52 17.67
N SER A 849 31.61 25.78 16.83
CA SER A 849 31.60 25.66 15.36
C SER A 849 32.32 26.75 14.53
N GLY A 850 33.03 27.69 15.14
CA GLY A 850 33.46 28.93 14.48
C GLY A 850 34.55 28.84 13.38
N ARG A 851 35.13 27.66 13.10
CA ARG A 851 36.32 27.53 12.21
C ARG A 851 36.20 26.52 11.06
N MET A 852 35.17 25.68 11.03
CA MET A 852 34.99 24.65 9.99
C MET A 852 34.27 25.19 8.74
N GLU A 853 33.31 26.09 8.93
CA GLU A 853 32.39 26.52 7.87
C GLU A 853 33.08 27.34 6.75
N GLN A 854 34.17 28.04 7.08
CA GLN A 854 34.94 28.83 6.12
C GLN A 854 35.76 27.95 5.16
N LYS A 855 36.46 26.92 5.68
CA LYS A 855 37.25 26.00 4.85
C LYS A 855 36.38 25.17 3.91
N TYR A 856 35.22 24.73 4.38
CA TYR A 856 34.28 23.95 3.57
C TYR A 856 33.71 24.76 2.40
N LYS A 857 33.28 26.01 2.65
CA LYS A 857 32.77 26.91 1.60
C LYS A 857 33.86 27.39 0.63
N GLN A 858 35.13 27.41 1.03
CA GLN A 858 36.26 27.75 0.16
C GLN A 858 36.63 26.60 -0.78
N ALA A 859 36.79 25.39 -0.26
CA ALA A 859 37.07 24.19 -1.06
C ALA A 859 35.96 23.90 -2.09
N LEU A 860 34.69 24.14 -1.72
CA LEU A 860 33.55 23.96 -2.63
C LEU A 860 33.53 24.97 -3.78
N ARG A 861 34.14 26.17 -3.63
CA ARG A 861 34.27 27.14 -4.74
C ARG A 861 35.38 26.78 -5.71
N GLU A 862 36.52 26.31 -5.23
CA GLU A 862 37.64 25.87 -6.09
C GLU A 862 37.26 24.65 -6.94
N TYR A 863 36.46 23.72 -6.39
CA TYR A 863 36.02 22.53 -7.11
C TYR A 863 35.03 22.80 -8.25
N LEU A 864 34.29 23.91 -8.20
CA LEU A 864 33.22 24.25 -9.15
C LEU A 864 33.66 25.19 -10.30
N SER A 865 34.93 25.61 -10.35
CA SER A 865 35.39 26.68 -11.26
C SER A 865 36.28 26.24 -12.44
N VAL A 866 36.31 24.95 -12.81
CA VAL A 866 37.17 24.46 -13.92
C VAL A 866 36.34 23.82 -15.04
N ALA A 867 36.28 24.50 -16.18
CA ALA A 867 35.73 23.98 -17.44
C ALA A 867 36.88 23.60 -18.42
N PRO A 868 36.67 22.64 -19.36
CA PRO A 868 37.73 22.15 -20.21
C PRO A 868 38.00 23.05 -21.44
N GLY A 869 39.27 23.45 -21.66
CA GLY A 869 39.72 24.20 -22.83
C GLY A 869 41.18 23.88 -23.20
N HIS A 870 41.47 23.67 -24.49
CA HIS A 870 42.78 23.24 -25.00
C HIS A 870 43.80 24.40 -25.18
N ARG A 871 45.11 24.13 -24.97
CA ARG A 871 46.19 24.09 -26.01
C ARG A 871 47.62 24.17 -25.39
N TYR A 872 48.58 23.51 -26.06
CA TYR A 872 50.05 23.44 -25.82
C TYR A 872 50.82 24.71 -26.31
N PRO A 873 52.18 24.78 -26.28
CA PRO A 873 53.24 24.41 -25.30
C PRO A 873 54.02 25.73 -24.91
N PRO A 874 55.38 25.91 -24.83
CA PRO A 874 56.55 25.02 -24.73
C PRO A 874 57.71 25.41 -23.75
N THR A 875 58.68 24.49 -23.61
CA THR A 875 60.14 24.64 -23.32
C THR A 875 60.66 25.51 -22.16
N GLN A 876 61.40 24.89 -21.22
CA GLN A 876 62.88 24.97 -21.17
C GLN A 876 63.50 23.94 -20.19
N GLU A 877 64.51 23.21 -20.67
CA GLU A 877 65.57 22.46 -19.94
C GLU A 877 66.77 23.41 -19.65
N PRO A 878 67.91 23.02 -19.01
CA PRO A 878 68.41 21.69 -18.56
C PRO A 878 68.73 21.68 -17.03
N SER A 879 69.60 20.87 -16.38
CA SER A 879 70.62 19.83 -16.71
C SER A 879 70.83 18.90 -15.47
N ASP A 880 71.74 17.92 -15.33
CA ASP A 880 72.89 17.35 -16.09
C ASP A 880 73.00 15.81 -15.82
N ASN A 881 73.53 15.06 -16.79
CA ASN A 881 74.52 13.94 -16.85
C ASN A 881 74.76 12.99 -15.61
N ASP A 882 75.03 11.69 -15.77
CA ASP A 882 76.22 11.09 -16.41
C ASP A 882 76.04 9.60 -16.88
N ASP A 883 76.93 9.20 -17.81
CA ASP A 883 77.56 7.89 -18.09
C ASP A 883 76.87 6.66 -18.77
N ASP A 884 77.61 6.22 -19.82
CA ASP A 884 78.00 4.85 -20.23
C ASP A 884 77.11 3.86 -21.02
N ASP A 885 77.33 3.90 -22.34
CA ASP A 885 78.05 2.88 -23.14
C ASP A 885 77.40 1.55 -23.62
N ASN A 886 77.26 1.51 -24.96
CA ASN A 886 77.84 0.52 -25.90
C ASN A 886 76.98 -0.58 -26.58
N ASP A 887 77.38 -0.89 -27.82
CA ASP A 887 76.72 -1.69 -28.87
C ASP A 887 76.82 -3.22 -28.68
N GLY A 888 76.10 -4.03 -29.50
CA GLY A 888 76.39 -5.48 -29.50
C GLY A 888 75.64 -6.54 -30.35
N ASP A 889 74.99 -6.20 -31.48
CA ASP A 889 74.80 -7.08 -32.67
C ASP A 889 74.11 -8.49 -32.60
N ASN A 890 73.84 -9.06 -33.78
CA ASN A 890 72.97 -10.21 -34.14
C ASN A 890 73.59 -11.61 -33.87
N SER A 891 72.84 -12.72 -33.76
CA SER A 891 72.13 -13.38 -34.88
C SER A 891 71.57 -14.77 -34.53
N ASP A 892 70.52 -15.19 -35.27
CA ASP A 892 70.06 -16.55 -35.67
C ASP A 892 70.46 -17.84 -34.88
N SER A 893 69.62 -18.88 -34.77
CA SER A 893 68.25 -19.14 -35.27
C SER A 893 67.69 -20.45 -34.65
N GLN A 894 66.36 -20.63 -34.61
CA GLN A 894 65.67 -21.78 -35.24
C GLN A 894 64.14 -21.87 -34.97
N ARG A 895 63.39 -21.97 -36.07
CA ARG A 895 62.17 -22.81 -36.30
C ARG A 895 60.91 -22.57 -35.44
N GLY A 896 59.90 -21.93 -36.06
CA GLY A 896 58.52 -21.83 -35.56
C GLY A 896 57.56 -21.20 -36.58
N ALA A 897 57.60 -21.69 -37.83
CA ALA A 897 56.89 -21.15 -39.00
C ALA A 897 55.35 -21.43 -39.00
N ILE A 898 54.45 -20.70 -39.68
CA ILE A 898 54.56 -19.45 -40.48
C ILE A 898 53.18 -18.74 -40.65
N THR A 899 53.22 -17.40 -40.55
CA THR A 899 52.38 -16.31 -41.11
C THR A 899 50.92 -16.47 -41.61
N SER A 900 50.06 -15.57 -41.12
CA SER A 900 49.49 -14.39 -41.85
C SER A 900 49.10 -14.46 -43.34
N ARG A 901 47.85 -14.07 -43.69
CA ARG A 901 47.49 -12.77 -44.36
C ARG A 901 46.02 -12.71 -44.85
N LYS A 902 45.49 -11.48 -45.00
CA LYS A 902 44.16 -11.16 -45.59
C LYS A 902 44.13 -11.31 -47.12
N ARG A 903 43.01 -11.78 -47.72
CA ARG A 903 42.30 -11.19 -48.89
C ARG A 903 41.03 -11.97 -49.30
N LEU A 904 40.31 -11.45 -50.31
CA LEU A 904 38.96 -11.79 -50.80
C LEU A 904 38.85 -13.08 -51.67
N PHE A 905 37.59 -13.42 -52.02
CA PHE A 905 37.10 -14.43 -53.00
C PHE A 905 37.17 -15.90 -52.54
N SER A 906 36.35 -16.87 -52.97
CA SER A 906 34.93 -16.94 -53.46
C SER A 906 34.62 -18.44 -53.69
N GLU A 907 33.36 -18.89 -53.61
CA GLU A 907 32.70 -20.02 -54.37
C GLU A 907 33.52 -21.31 -54.73
N THR A 908 33.09 -22.57 -54.57
CA THR A 908 31.78 -23.27 -54.62
C THR A 908 31.97 -24.71 -54.05
N CYS A 909 31.00 -25.32 -53.36
CA CYS A 909 30.05 -26.36 -53.84
C CYS A 909 30.71 -27.58 -54.55
N PHE A 910 30.62 -28.82 -54.04
CA PHE A 910 29.63 -29.90 -54.34
C PHE A 910 30.15 -31.23 -53.67
N ASP A 911 29.43 -32.32 -53.36
CA ASP A 911 27.99 -32.65 -53.19
C ASP A 911 27.85 -33.99 -52.38
N ASP A 912 26.60 -34.47 -52.16
CA ASP A 912 26.16 -35.86 -51.78
C ASP A 912 26.44 -36.39 -50.33
N MET A 913 25.58 -37.17 -49.64
CA MET A 913 24.19 -37.64 -49.88
C MET A 913 23.51 -38.11 -48.55
N VAL A 914 22.21 -37.78 -48.37
CA VAL A 914 21.06 -38.53 -47.75
C VAL A 914 21.27 -39.49 -46.54
N ASP A 915 20.58 -39.27 -45.39
CA ASP A 915 19.36 -40.01 -44.97
C ASP A 915 18.62 -39.41 -43.74
N VAL A 916 17.40 -39.89 -43.41
CA VAL A 916 16.39 -39.21 -42.55
C VAL A 916 15.81 -40.10 -41.43
N LYS A 917 15.32 -39.46 -40.33
CA LYS A 917 14.34 -39.89 -39.27
C LYS A 917 14.94 -40.28 -37.89
N PRO A 918 14.13 -40.26 -36.80
CA PRO A 918 13.21 -39.20 -36.35
C PRO A 918 13.33 -38.89 -34.83
N LEU A 919 12.73 -37.78 -34.34
CA LEU A 919 12.60 -37.53 -32.89
C LEU A 919 11.58 -38.49 -32.22
N PRO A 920 11.85 -39.00 -31.01
CA PRO A 920 10.85 -39.65 -30.17
C PRO A 920 10.01 -38.64 -29.36
N SER A 921 8.78 -39.06 -29.05
CA SER A 921 7.68 -38.29 -28.45
C SER A 921 7.97 -37.66 -27.07
N SER A 922 7.54 -36.41 -26.87
CA SER A 922 7.45 -35.76 -25.56
C SER A 922 6.26 -36.27 -24.74
N GLN A 923 6.54 -36.85 -23.57
CA GLN A 923 5.55 -37.08 -22.51
C GLN A 923 5.25 -35.77 -21.75
N PRO A 924 4.11 -35.66 -21.04
CA PRO A 924 3.62 -34.39 -20.48
C PRO A 924 4.57 -33.80 -19.44
N VAL A 925 4.77 -32.47 -19.52
CA VAL A 925 5.60 -31.70 -18.60
C VAL A 925 4.86 -31.50 -17.28
N SER A 926 5.42 -32.05 -16.19
CA SER A 926 4.94 -31.77 -14.83
C SER A 926 5.38 -30.38 -14.36
N GLU A 927 4.62 -29.80 -13.42
CA GLU A 927 4.88 -28.51 -12.79
C GLU A 927 6.35 -28.35 -12.38
N ALA A 928 7.03 -27.33 -12.90
CA ALA A 928 8.43 -27.08 -12.59
C ALA A 928 8.59 -26.58 -11.14
N LYS A 929 8.95 -27.50 -10.23
CA LYS A 929 9.24 -27.19 -8.81
C LYS A 929 10.22 -26.02 -8.68
N LYS A 930 9.84 -25.00 -7.89
CA LYS A 930 10.70 -23.86 -7.53
C LYS A 930 12.09 -24.32 -7.08
N ARG A 931 13.13 -23.87 -7.78
CA ARG A 931 14.53 -24.04 -7.36
C ARG A 931 14.89 -23.07 -6.25
N TYR A 932 15.84 -23.43 -5.39
CA TYR A 932 16.32 -22.59 -4.29
C TYR A 932 17.84 -22.79 -4.16
N ASN A 933 18.58 -22.64 -5.26
CA ASN A 933 20.00 -22.30 -5.18
C ASN A 933 20.12 -20.77 -5.06
N LEU A 934 21.29 -20.27 -4.67
CA LEU A 934 21.47 -18.84 -4.39
C LEU A 934 21.19 -17.96 -5.61
N SER A 935 21.61 -18.38 -6.81
CA SER A 935 21.40 -17.62 -8.06
C SER A 935 19.91 -17.51 -8.45
N ASP A 936 19.16 -18.63 -8.42
CA ASP A 936 17.72 -18.66 -8.69
C ASP A 936 16.95 -17.87 -7.61
N LEU A 937 17.35 -17.99 -6.33
CA LEU A 937 16.77 -17.24 -5.23
C LEU A 937 17.00 -15.74 -5.39
N TYR A 938 18.24 -15.32 -5.64
CA TYR A 938 18.63 -13.93 -5.85
C TYR A 938 17.90 -13.33 -7.06
N LYS A 939 17.82 -14.07 -8.17
CA LYS A 939 17.05 -13.65 -9.35
C LYS A 939 15.57 -13.42 -9.06
N ARG A 940 14.93 -14.28 -8.27
CA ARG A 940 13.53 -14.09 -7.86
C ARG A 940 13.33 -12.97 -6.83
N THR A 941 14.26 -12.83 -5.89
CA THR A 941 14.11 -11.95 -4.72
C THR A 941 14.52 -10.51 -5.02
N VAL A 942 15.61 -10.33 -5.79
CA VAL A 942 16.22 -9.03 -6.10
C VAL A 942 15.94 -8.59 -7.55
N GLY A 943 15.43 -9.50 -8.40
CA GLY A 943 15.09 -9.20 -9.80
C GLY A 943 16.30 -9.04 -10.73
N LYS A 944 17.49 -9.44 -10.29
CA LYS A 944 18.77 -9.31 -11.01
C LYS A 944 19.46 -10.67 -11.12
N ASP A 945 20.16 -10.91 -12.22
CA ASP A 945 21.07 -12.06 -12.31
C ASP A 945 22.28 -11.87 -11.39
N LEU A 946 22.74 -12.96 -10.76
CA LEU A 946 23.90 -12.95 -9.88
C LEU A 946 25.18 -12.96 -10.72
N ILE A 947 25.83 -11.80 -10.82
CA ILE A 947 27.12 -11.62 -11.50
C ILE A 947 28.21 -12.11 -10.55
N ASN A 948 29.19 -12.86 -11.08
CA ASN A 948 30.28 -13.49 -10.32
C ASN A 948 29.83 -14.47 -9.21
N ALA A 949 28.75 -15.23 -9.44
CA ALA A 949 28.42 -16.37 -8.58
C ALA A 949 29.64 -17.29 -8.40
N HIS A 950 29.80 -17.89 -7.22
CA HIS A 950 30.99 -18.63 -6.79
C HIS A 950 32.25 -17.77 -6.52
N ARG A 951 32.04 -16.56 -6.01
CA ARG A 951 33.04 -15.82 -5.24
C ARG A 951 32.51 -15.61 -3.84
N ALA A 952 33.31 -15.93 -2.81
CA ALA A 952 32.78 -15.96 -1.45
C ALA A 952 32.20 -14.61 -1.00
N GLU A 953 32.81 -13.48 -1.39
CA GLU A 953 32.26 -12.15 -1.08
C GLU A 953 30.97 -11.84 -1.87
N ASP A 954 30.94 -12.09 -3.18
CA ASP A 954 29.78 -11.77 -4.02
C ASP A 954 28.55 -12.62 -3.62
N ASP A 955 28.75 -13.91 -3.32
CA ASP A 955 27.70 -14.82 -2.83
C ASP A 955 27.24 -14.46 -1.41
N THR A 956 28.16 -14.05 -0.53
CA THR A 956 27.82 -13.51 0.80
C THR A 956 26.96 -12.25 0.70
N LEU A 957 27.32 -11.32 -0.19
CA LEU A 957 26.56 -10.08 -0.43
C LEU A 957 25.22 -10.34 -1.11
N ALA A 958 25.15 -11.31 -2.03
CA ALA A 958 23.90 -11.74 -2.66
C ALA A 958 22.92 -12.33 -1.62
N LEU A 959 23.41 -13.16 -0.71
CA LEU A 959 22.63 -13.71 0.39
C LEU A 959 22.14 -12.63 1.37
N MET A 960 23.02 -11.66 1.68
CA MET A 960 22.66 -10.50 2.49
C MET A 960 21.56 -9.65 1.83
N ASN A 961 21.65 -9.40 0.52
CA ASN A 961 20.62 -8.70 -0.26
C ASN A 961 19.27 -9.44 -0.25
N CYS A 962 19.26 -10.77 -0.44
CA CYS A 962 18.04 -11.58 -0.29
C CYS A 962 17.41 -11.46 1.10
N THR A 963 18.25 -11.35 2.14
CA THR A 963 17.80 -11.17 3.52
C THR A 963 17.22 -9.78 3.76
N ILE A 964 17.83 -8.73 3.23
CA ILE A 964 17.36 -7.33 3.32
C ILE A 964 15.95 -7.19 2.74
N VAL A 965 15.69 -7.76 1.55
CA VAL A 965 14.35 -7.78 0.92
C VAL A 965 13.27 -8.44 1.80
N HIS A 966 13.67 -9.26 2.77
CA HIS A 966 12.76 -9.92 3.70
C HIS A 966 12.99 -9.53 5.17
N GLY A 967 13.74 -8.46 5.45
CA GLY A 967 14.35 -8.11 6.74
C GLY A 967 13.62 -8.61 7.99
N ALA A 968 12.50 -7.99 8.35
CA ALA A 968 11.74 -8.36 9.56
C ALA A 968 11.22 -9.81 9.59
N ARG A 969 10.90 -10.41 8.43
CA ARG A 969 10.49 -11.81 8.31
C ARG A 969 11.68 -12.75 8.49
N PHE A 970 12.84 -12.41 7.92
CA PHE A 970 14.07 -13.18 8.09
C PHE A 970 14.58 -13.12 9.54
N VAL A 971 14.67 -11.92 10.13
CA VAL A 971 15.12 -11.75 11.53
C VAL A 971 14.22 -12.56 12.46
N ARG A 972 12.89 -12.45 12.34
CA ARG A 972 11.96 -13.26 13.14
C ARG A 972 12.12 -14.78 12.91
N TYR A 973 12.38 -15.22 11.68
CA TYR A 973 12.68 -16.62 11.40
C TYR A 973 13.97 -17.05 12.11
N ALA A 974 15.03 -16.24 12.02
CA ALA A 974 16.32 -16.52 12.64
C ALA A 974 16.23 -16.57 14.17
N GLU A 975 15.62 -15.58 14.81
CA GLU A 975 15.43 -15.53 16.28
C GLU A 975 14.60 -16.71 16.83
N ALA A 976 13.79 -17.35 15.99
CA ALA A 976 12.96 -18.51 16.33
C ALA A 976 13.58 -19.88 15.98
N ASN A 977 14.49 -19.94 14.98
CA ASN A 977 15.02 -21.18 14.40
C ASN A 977 16.55 -21.29 14.45
N CYS A 978 17.27 -20.28 14.98
CA CYS A 978 18.71 -20.39 15.18
C CYS A 978 19.04 -21.46 16.22
N VAL A 979 20.10 -22.21 15.96
CA VAL A 979 20.67 -23.19 16.90
C VAL A 979 22.00 -22.67 17.42
N ALA A 980 22.43 -23.13 18.60
CA ALA A 980 23.76 -22.76 19.08
C ALA A 980 24.81 -23.40 18.14
N TYR A 981 25.87 -22.67 17.79
CA TYR A 981 26.89 -23.18 16.87
C TYR A 981 27.64 -24.39 17.45
N GLU A 982 27.68 -24.52 18.79
CA GLU A 982 28.15 -25.71 19.50
C GLU A 982 27.31 -26.97 19.19
N GLU A 983 26.00 -26.83 18.98
CA GLU A 983 25.08 -27.93 18.67
C GLU A 983 25.16 -28.41 17.22
N VAL A 984 25.81 -27.67 16.32
CA VAL A 984 26.11 -28.10 14.94
C VAL A 984 26.93 -29.38 15.00
N LYS A 985 26.26 -30.53 14.87
CA LYS A 985 26.91 -31.84 14.93
C LYS A 985 27.85 -31.98 13.75
N SER A 986 29.15 -32.13 14.04
CA SER A 986 30.04 -32.75 13.06
C SER A 986 29.47 -34.13 12.77
N LYS A 987 29.11 -34.40 11.51
CA LYS A 987 28.73 -35.74 11.06
C LYS A 987 29.96 -36.64 10.79
N PHE A 988 31.15 -36.16 11.17
CA PHE A 988 32.48 -36.65 10.80
C PHE A 988 33.43 -36.52 11.99
#